data_AF-P34152-F1
#
_entry.id   AF-P34152-F1
#
_cell.length_a   1.000
_cell.length_b   1.000
_cell.length_c   1.000
_cell.angle_alpha   90.00
_cell.angle_beta   90.00
_cell.angle_gamma   90.00
#
_symmetry.space_group_name_H-M   'P 1'
#
loop_
_entity.id
_entity.type
_entity.pdbx_description
1 polymer ?
#
loop_
_entity_poly.entity_id
_entity_poly.type
_entity_poly.pdbx_seq_one_letter_code
_entity_poly.pdbx_strand_id
1 'polypeptide(L)'
;MAAAYLDPNLNHTPSSSTKTHLGTGMERSPGAMERVLKVFHYFESSSEPTTWASIIRHGDATDVRGIIQKIVDSHKVKHVACYGFRLSHLRSEEVHWLHVDMGVSSVREKYELAHPPEEWKYELRIRYLPKGFLNQFTEDKPTLNFFYQQVKSDYMQEIADQVDQEIALKLGCLEIRRSYWEMRGNALEKKSNYEVLEKDVGLKRFFPKSLLDSVKAKTLRKLIQQTFRQFANLNREESILKFFEILSPVYRFDKECFKCALGSSWIISVELAIGPEEGISYLTDKGCNPTHLADFNQVQTIQYSNSEDKDRKGMLQLKIAGAPEPLTVTAPSLTIAENMADLIDGYCRLVNGATQSFIIRPQKEGERALPSIPKLANSEKQGMRTHAVSVSETDDYAEIIDEEDTYTMPSTRDYEIQRERIELGRCIGEGQFGDVHQGVYLSPENPALAVAIKTCKNCTSDSVREKFLQEALTMRQFDHPHIVKLIGVITENPVWIIMELCTLGELRSFLQVRKYSLDLASLILYAYQLSTALAYLESKRFVHRDIAARNVLVSSNDCVKLGDFGLSRYMEDSTYYKASKGKLPIKWMAPESINFRRFTSASDVWMFGVCMWEILMHGVKPFQGVKNNDVIGRIENGERLPMPPNCPPTLYSLMTKCWAYDPSRRPRFTELKAQLSTILEEEKVQQEERMRMESRRQATVSWDSGGSDEAPPKPSRPGYPSPRSSEGFYPSPQHMVQTNHYQVSGYPGSHGIPAMAGSIYQGQASLLDQTELWNHRPQEMSMWQPSVEDSAALDLRGMGQVLPPHLMEERLIRQQQEMEEDQRWLEKEERFLKPDVRLSRGSIDREDGSFQGPTGNQHIYQPVGKPDPAAPPKKPPRPGAPGHLSNLSSISSPADSYNEGVKLQPQEISPPPTANLDRSNDKVYENVTGLVKAVIEMSSKIQPAPPEEYVPMVKEVGLALRTLLATVDETIPALPASTHREIEMAQKLLNSDLGELISKMKLAQQYVMTSLQQEYKKQMLTAAHALAVDAKNLLDVIDQARLKMLGQTRPH
;
A
#
# COMPACT_ATOMS: atom_id res chain seq x y z
N MET A 1 8.16 12.22 -24.14
CA MET A 1 9.45 12.93 -24.02
C MET A 1 10.12 12.52 -22.71
N ALA A 2 10.90 11.45 -22.75
CA ALA A 2 11.88 10.98 -21.75
C ALA A 2 12.42 9.64 -22.28
N ALA A 3 13.19 9.71 -23.37
CA ALA A 3 13.85 8.55 -23.96
C ALA A 3 15.31 8.94 -24.20
N ALA A 4 16.20 8.40 -23.39
CA ALA A 4 17.62 8.71 -23.42
C ALA A 4 18.43 7.46 -23.09
N TYR A 5 18.92 6.82 -24.15
CA TYR A 5 20.24 6.20 -24.27
C TYR A 5 20.85 5.51 -23.03
N LEU A 6 20.85 4.18 -23.08
CA LEU A 6 21.99 3.37 -22.64
C LEU A 6 22.52 2.63 -23.88
N ASP A 7 23.84 2.71 -24.11
CA ASP A 7 24.52 2.22 -25.31
C ASP A 7 25.43 1.02 -24.95
N PRO A 8 25.15 -0.19 -25.46
CA PRO A 8 25.88 -1.41 -25.09
C PRO A 8 27.07 -1.72 -26.03
N ASN A 9 27.98 -0.76 -26.27
CA ASN A 9 29.11 -0.91 -27.21
C ASN A 9 30.50 -0.72 -26.56
N LEU A 10 30.89 -1.62 -25.65
CA LEU A 10 32.27 -1.74 -25.16
C LEU A 10 32.73 -3.20 -25.05
N ASN A 11 33.30 -3.76 -26.12
CA ASN A 11 34.49 -4.63 -26.08
C ASN A 11 34.96 -5.06 -27.49
N HIS A 12 36.04 -4.45 -28.00
CA HIS A 12 36.74 -4.89 -29.21
C HIS A 12 38.26 -4.80 -29.04
N THR A 13 38.92 -5.94 -28.80
CA THR A 13 40.37 -6.13 -28.95
C THR A 13 40.67 -7.56 -29.42
N PRO A 14 41.09 -7.78 -30.68
CA PRO A 14 41.39 -9.13 -31.19
C PRO A 14 42.90 -9.44 -31.23
N SER A 15 43.30 -10.69 -30.96
CA SER A 15 44.33 -11.48 -31.70
C SER A 15 44.89 -12.69 -30.93
N SER A 16 45.58 -13.58 -31.67
CA SER A 16 46.63 -14.52 -31.22
C SER A 16 46.28 -15.80 -30.45
N SER A 17 45.56 -16.70 -31.13
CA SER A 17 45.84 -18.15 -31.27
C SER A 17 46.85 -18.87 -30.32
N THR A 18 46.41 -19.98 -29.71
CA THR A 18 46.92 -21.36 -29.98
C THR A 18 45.99 -22.43 -29.38
N LYS A 19 46.11 -23.70 -29.81
CA LYS A 19 45.26 -24.84 -29.38
C LYS A 19 46.02 -25.85 -28.51
N THR A 20 45.37 -26.45 -27.51
CA THR A 20 45.57 -27.87 -27.13
C THR A 20 44.39 -28.50 -26.36
N HIS A 21 43.72 -29.45 -27.00
CA HIS A 21 43.16 -30.71 -26.47
C HIS A 21 42.16 -30.82 -25.28
N LEU A 22 41.10 -31.62 -25.59
CA LEU A 22 40.44 -32.65 -24.77
C LEU A 22 39.57 -32.23 -23.56
N GLY A 23 38.26 -32.12 -23.81
CA GLY A 23 37.19 -32.29 -22.84
C GLY A 23 35.86 -32.56 -23.56
N THR A 24 35.19 -33.68 -23.26
CA THR A 24 33.93 -34.06 -23.93
C THR A 24 32.73 -33.32 -23.33
N GLY A 25 32.18 -32.35 -24.06
CA GLY A 25 30.96 -31.62 -23.72
C GLY A 25 30.15 -31.32 -24.98
N MET A 26 28.82 -31.37 -24.88
CA MET A 26 27.91 -31.32 -26.03
C MET A 26 27.69 -29.87 -26.49
N GLU A 27 28.17 -29.52 -27.70
CA GLU A 27 28.01 -28.18 -28.26
C GLU A 27 26.53 -27.85 -28.53
N ARG A 28 26.08 -26.66 -28.11
CA ARG A 28 24.77 -26.13 -28.50
C ARG A 28 24.85 -25.55 -29.91
N SER A 29 23.88 -25.88 -30.76
CA SER A 29 23.85 -25.40 -32.14
C SER A 29 23.58 -23.89 -32.22
N PRO A 30 24.32 -23.11 -33.03
CA PRO A 30 24.11 -21.68 -33.19
C PRO A 30 22.90 -21.42 -34.11
N GLY A 31 21.77 -20.99 -33.54
CA GLY A 31 20.58 -20.63 -34.34
C GLY A 31 19.24 -20.72 -33.63
N ALA A 32 19.16 -21.23 -32.39
CA ALA A 32 17.91 -21.21 -31.62
C ALA A 32 17.48 -19.76 -31.34
N MET A 33 16.31 -19.36 -31.85
CA MET A 33 15.65 -18.12 -31.44
C MET A 33 15.50 -18.10 -29.92
N GLU A 34 15.72 -16.95 -29.29
CA GLU A 34 15.44 -16.79 -27.88
C GLU A 34 13.92 -16.90 -27.66
N ARG A 35 13.46 -18.04 -27.12
CA ARG A 35 12.05 -18.39 -26.90
C ARG A 35 11.43 -17.61 -25.73
N VAL A 36 11.56 -16.29 -25.77
CA VAL A 36 11.10 -15.35 -24.76
C VAL A 36 10.29 -14.25 -25.47
N LEU A 37 9.08 -13.99 -24.99
CA LEU A 37 8.12 -13.06 -25.59
C LEU A 37 7.69 -12.01 -24.56
N LYS A 38 7.81 -10.71 -24.88
CA LYS A 38 7.29 -9.63 -24.04
C LYS A 38 5.85 -9.29 -24.46
N VAL A 39 4.89 -9.60 -23.59
CA VAL A 39 3.46 -9.33 -23.82
C VAL A 39 3.01 -8.16 -22.97
N PHE A 40 2.69 -7.04 -23.60
CA PHE A 40 2.07 -5.88 -22.94
C PHE A 40 0.61 -6.18 -22.56
N HIS A 41 0.14 -5.65 -21.43
CA HIS A 41 -1.20 -5.96 -20.91
C HIS A 41 -1.74 -4.90 -19.94
N TYR A 42 -3.06 -4.90 -19.71
CA TYR A 42 -3.74 -3.89 -18.89
C TYR A 42 -3.96 -4.26 -17.40
N PHE A 43 -3.29 -5.30 -16.89
CA PHE A 43 -3.28 -5.60 -15.46
C PHE A 43 -2.47 -4.53 -14.68
N GLU A 44 -3.12 -3.88 -13.71
CA GLU A 44 -2.58 -2.70 -13.01
C GLU A 44 -1.46 -3.05 -12.01
N SER A 45 -0.23 -2.65 -12.34
CA SER A 45 0.97 -2.71 -11.49
C SER A 45 1.26 -1.36 -10.80
N SER A 46 2.26 -1.30 -9.90
CA SER A 46 2.76 -0.04 -9.33
C SER A 46 3.63 0.79 -10.27
N SER A 47 4.17 0.21 -11.36
CA SER A 47 5.00 0.89 -12.37
C SER A 47 4.19 1.81 -13.29
N GLU A 48 4.85 2.45 -14.26
CA GLU A 48 4.17 3.26 -15.28
C GLU A 48 3.29 2.36 -16.19
N PRO A 49 2.07 2.79 -16.59
CA PRO A 49 1.18 1.97 -17.42
C PRO A 49 1.75 1.52 -18.76
N THR A 50 2.72 2.26 -19.31
CA THR A 50 3.43 1.92 -20.55
C THR A 50 4.43 0.77 -20.39
N THR A 51 4.75 0.34 -19.17
CA THR A 51 5.67 -0.78 -18.89
C THR A 51 4.95 -2.03 -18.38
N TRP A 52 3.62 -2.05 -18.32
CA TRP A 52 2.86 -3.22 -17.87
C TRP A 52 2.94 -4.33 -18.92
N ALA A 53 3.79 -5.31 -18.65
CA ALA A 53 3.99 -6.49 -19.48
C ALA A 53 4.29 -7.73 -18.63
N SER A 54 4.14 -8.90 -19.24
CA SER A 54 4.68 -10.17 -18.77
C SER A 54 5.77 -10.63 -19.75
N ILE A 55 6.91 -11.08 -19.24
CA ILE A 55 7.93 -11.80 -20.04
C ILE A 55 7.57 -13.27 -19.98
N ILE A 56 7.51 -13.94 -21.13
CA ILE A 56 7.01 -15.32 -21.22
C ILE A 56 8.00 -16.21 -21.98
N ARG A 57 8.54 -17.22 -21.29
CA ARG A 57 9.28 -18.31 -21.91
C ARG A 57 8.29 -19.30 -22.53
N HIS A 58 8.53 -19.75 -23.76
CA HIS A 58 7.65 -20.68 -24.48
C HIS A 58 8.41 -21.87 -25.11
N GLY A 59 7.69 -22.95 -25.46
CA GLY A 59 8.19 -24.05 -26.30
C GLY A 59 8.02 -23.77 -27.80
N ASP A 60 8.32 -24.74 -28.66
CA ASP A 60 8.12 -24.56 -30.11
C ASP A 60 6.67 -24.81 -30.54
N ALA A 61 5.93 -25.63 -29.80
CA ALA A 61 4.54 -25.97 -30.07
C ALA A 61 3.51 -25.11 -29.30
N THR A 62 3.95 -24.19 -28.43
CA THR A 62 3.06 -23.29 -27.69
C THR A 62 2.20 -22.44 -28.63
N ASP A 63 0.89 -22.39 -28.40
CA ASP A 63 -0.05 -21.55 -29.16
C ASP A 63 -0.41 -20.25 -28.44
N VAL A 64 -1.05 -19.33 -29.16
CA VAL A 64 -1.55 -18.05 -28.62
C VAL A 64 -2.51 -18.27 -27.44
N ARG A 65 -3.31 -19.34 -27.47
CA ARG A 65 -4.20 -19.75 -26.37
C ARG A 65 -3.42 -20.04 -25.08
N GLY A 66 -2.32 -20.79 -25.14
CA GLY A 66 -1.45 -21.08 -24.00
C GLY A 66 -0.80 -19.82 -23.41
N ILE A 67 -0.38 -18.89 -24.26
CA ILE A 67 0.13 -17.56 -23.83
C ILE A 67 -0.96 -16.77 -23.09
N ILE A 68 -2.16 -16.65 -23.65
CA ILE A 68 -3.29 -15.96 -23.01
C ILE A 68 -3.59 -16.61 -21.65
N GLN A 69 -3.78 -17.93 -21.63
CA GLN A 69 -4.15 -18.73 -20.46
C GLN A 69 -3.18 -18.49 -19.29
N LYS A 70 -1.86 -18.56 -19.55
CA LYS A 70 -0.83 -18.35 -18.53
C LYS A 70 -0.92 -16.96 -17.88
N ILE A 71 -1.12 -15.91 -18.68
CA ILE A 71 -1.21 -14.52 -18.17
C ILE A 71 -2.48 -14.35 -17.33
N VAL A 72 -3.63 -14.80 -17.82
CA VAL A 72 -4.92 -14.57 -17.15
C VAL A 72 -5.08 -15.41 -15.88
N ASP A 73 -4.49 -16.61 -15.82
CA ASP A 73 -4.48 -17.47 -14.63
C ASP A 73 -3.64 -16.86 -13.49
N SER A 74 -2.48 -16.28 -13.79
CA SER A 74 -1.67 -15.57 -12.78
C SER A 74 -2.44 -14.42 -12.11
N HIS A 75 -3.37 -13.81 -12.85
CA HIS A 75 -4.27 -12.75 -12.40
C HIS A 75 -5.64 -13.23 -11.88
N LYS A 76 -5.93 -14.54 -11.95
CA LYS A 76 -7.17 -15.19 -11.45
C LYS A 76 -8.45 -14.65 -12.11
N VAL A 77 -8.37 -14.37 -13.40
CA VAL A 77 -9.50 -14.02 -14.28
C VAL A 77 -10.52 -15.17 -14.34
N LYS A 78 -11.82 -14.83 -14.41
CA LYS A 78 -12.88 -15.79 -14.76
C LYS A 78 -13.19 -15.79 -16.26
N HIS A 79 -13.33 -14.61 -16.87
CA HIS A 79 -13.81 -14.45 -18.25
C HIS A 79 -12.69 -14.63 -19.30
N VAL A 80 -11.95 -15.73 -19.23
CA VAL A 80 -10.79 -16.04 -20.10
C VAL A 80 -11.15 -15.91 -21.60
N ALA A 81 -12.34 -16.39 -21.99
CA ALA A 81 -12.80 -16.36 -23.38
C ALA A 81 -13.03 -14.95 -23.97
N CYS A 82 -12.96 -13.88 -23.17
CA CYS A 82 -13.09 -12.49 -23.63
C CYS A 82 -11.77 -11.91 -24.17
N TYR A 83 -10.64 -12.57 -23.90
CA TYR A 83 -9.30 -12.09 -24.24
C TYR A 83 -8.86 -12.56 -25.63
N GLY A 84 -8.27 -11.63 -26.39
CA GLY A 84 -7.59 -11.86 -27.66
C GLY A 84 -6.17 -11.29 -27.65
N PHE A 85 -5.39 -11.61 -28.68
CA PHE A 85 -3.97 -11.29 -28.74
C PHE A 85 -3.69 -10.42 -29.96
N ARG A 86 -3.19 -9.20 -29.74
CA ARG A 86 -2.96 -8.20 -30.79
C ARG A 86 -1.47 -8.04 -31.04
N LEU A 87 -1.04 -8.20 -32.29
CA LEU A 87 0.24 -7.75 -32.77
C LEU A 87 0.07 -6.36 -33.43
N SER A 88 0.96 -5.43 -33.11
CA SER A 88 0.95 -4.09 -33.71
C SER A 88 2.37 -3.67 -34.07
N HIS A 89 2.54 -3.09 -35.26
CA HIS A 89 3.82 -2.53 -35.67
C HIS A 89 4.00 -1.13 -35.06
N LEU A 90 5.18 -0.83 -34.52
CA LEU A 90 5.44 0.43 -33.80
C LEU A 90 5.68 1.64 -34.72
N ARG A 91 5.79 1.44 -36.04
CA ARG A 91 6.07 2.50 -37.03
C ARG A 91 4.99 2.66 -38.12
N SER A 92 3.90 1.90 -38.07
CA SER A 92 2.73 2.06 -38.94
C SER A 92 1.44 1.76 -38.18
N GLU A 93 0.29 2.08 -38.77
CA GLU A 93 -1.03 1.74 -38.21
C GLU A 93 -1.40 0.25 -38.42
N GLU A 94 -0.41 -0.62 -38.65
CA GLU A 94 -0.62 -2.02 -39.01
C GLU A 94 -0.85 -2.90 -37.77
N VAL A 95 -1.99 -3.59 -37.77
CA VAL A 95 -2.50 -4.41 -36.67
C VAL A 95 -2.95 -5.76 -37.19
N HIS A 96 -2.44 -6.83 -36.57
CA HIS A 96 -2.87 -8.21 -36.79
C HIS A 96 -3.41 -8.78 -35.48
N TRP A 97 -4.66 -9.21 -35.47
CA TRP A 97 -5.19 -10.03 -34.37
C TRP A 97 -4.80 -11.49 -34.61
N LEU A 98 -4.09 -12.04 -33.64
CA LEU A 98 -3.50 -13.37 -33.70
C LEU A 98 -4.51 -14.38 -33.16
N HIS A 99 -4.99 -15.25 -34.04
CA HIS A 99 -5.99 -16.26 -33.69
C HIS A 99 -5.43 -17.24 -32.65
N VAL A 100 -6.29 -17.68 -31.74
CA VAL A 100 -5.95 -18.49 -30.57
C VAL A 100 -5.24 -19.82 -30.91
N ASP A 101 -5.50 -20.41 -32.07
CA ASP A 101 -4.90 -21.69 -32.50
C ASP A 101 -3.56 -21.53 -33.27
N MET A 102 -3.03 -20.30 -33.40
CA MET A 102 -1.75 -20.05 -34.08
C MET A 102 -0.57 -20.34 -33.14
N GLY A 103 0.44 -21.06 -33.65
CA GLY A 103 1.67 -21.38 -32.91
C GLY A 103 2.57 -20.16 -32.79
N VAL A 104 3.07 -19.87 -31.58
CA VAL A 104 3.83 -18.65 -31.26
C VAL A 104 5.10 -18.56 -32.12
N SER A 105 5.88 -19.63 -32.22
CA SER A 105 7.09 -19.64 -33.05
C SER A 105 6.78 -19.35 -34.52
N SER A 106 5.73 -19.95 -35.09
CA SER A 106 5.29 -19.66 -36.47
C SER A 106 4.60 -18.30 -36.67
N VAL A 107 4.14 -17.65 -35.60
CA VAL A 107 3.78 -16.22 -35.62
C VAL A 107 5.03 -15.37 -35.70
N ARG A 108 6.01 -15.62 -34.81
CA ARG A 108 7.29 -14.89 -34.78
C ARG A 108 8.02 -15.00 -36.11
N GLU A 109 8.17 -16.20 -36.66
CA GLU A 109 8.71 -16.43 -38.00
C GLU A 109 7.99 -15.61 -39.09
N LYS A 110 6.64 -15.58 -39.09
CA LYS A 110 5.86 -14.84 -40.11
C LYS A 110 6.17 -13.34 -40.12
N TYR A 111 6.32 -12.72 -38.95
CA TYR A 111 6.37 -11.26 -38.81
C TYR A 111 7.79 -10.70 -38.53
N GLU A 112 8.63 -11.42 -37.77
CA GLU A 112 10.02 -11.04 -37.50
C GLU A 112 10.93 -11.23 -38.73
N LEU A 113 10.49 -11.98 -39.75
CA LEU A 113 11.11 -11.98 -41.09
C LEU A 113 10.76 -10.73 -41.93
N ALA A 114 9.72 -9.98 -41.58
CA ALA A 114 9.29 -8.78 -42.31
C ALA A 114 9.85 -7.49 -41.71
N HIS A 115 9.84 -7.37 -40.39
CA HIS A 115 10.36 -6.24 -39.61
C HIS A 115 11.09 -6.74 -38.35
N PRO A 116 12.13 -6.04 -37.86
CA PRO A 116 12.86 -6.45 -36.66
C PRO A 116 11.95 -6.65 -35.43
N PRO A 117 12.27 -7.58 -34.49
CA PRO A 117 11.45 -7.87 -33.32
C PRO A 117 11.15 -6.63 -32.45
N GLU A 118 12.09 -5.69 -32.36
CA GLU A 118 11.94 -4.43 -31.62
C GLU A 118 11.00 -3.41 -32.27
N GLU A 119 10.58 -3.64 -33.53
CA GLU A 119 9.53 -2.86 -34.20
C GLU A 119 8.13 -3.46 -34.00
N TRP A 120 8.03 -4.64 -33.37
CA TRP A 120 6.78 -5.33 -33.08
C TRP A 120 6.36 -5.21 -31.61
N LYS A 121 5.05 -5.06 -31.37
CA LYS A 121 4.45 -5.05 -30.04
C LYS A 121 3.35 -6.12 -29.94
N TYR A 122 3.57 -7.10 -29.07
CA TYR A 122 2.56 -8.08 -28.66
C TYR A 122 1.76 -7.53 -27.47
N GLU A 123 0.43 -7.50 -27.59
CA GLU A 123 -0.47 -6.87 -26.61
C GLU A 123 -1.68 -7.78 -26.33
N LEU A 124 -1.81 -8.26 -25.10
CA LEU A 124 -3.01 -8.92 -24.61
C LEU A 124 -4.13 -7.87 -24.45
N ARG A 125 -5.32 -8.15 -24.97
CA ARG A 125 -6.47 -7.24 -24.93
C ARG A 125 -7.78 -8.01 -24.72
N ILE A 126 -8.79 -7.37 -24.14
CA ILE A 126 -10.18 -7.85 -24.21
C ILE A 126 -10.74 -7.41 -25.56
N ARG A 127 -11.35 -8.35 -26.29
CA ARG A 127 -11.92 -8.13 -27.64
C ARG A 127 -13.36 -8.60 -27.77
N TYR A 128 -13.67 -9.76 -27.17
CA TYR A 128 -14.97 -10.39 -27.29
C TYR A 128 -15.77 -10.09 -26.01
N LEU A 129 -16.77 -9.21 -26.10
CA LEU A 129 -17.56 -8.82 -24.93
C LEU A 129 -18.81 -9.71 -24.79
N PRO A 130 -19.16 -10.21 -23.59
CA PRO A 130 -20.43 -10.88 -23.41
C PRO A 130 -21.57 -9.85 -23.30
N LYS A 131 -22.82 -10.27 -23.59
CA LYS A 131 -23.98 -9.37 -23.53
C LYS A 131 -24.17 -8.82 -22.11
N GLY A 132 -24.29 -7.49 -21.97
CA GLY A 132 -24.27 -6.82 -20.66
C GLY A 132 -22.94 -6.91 -19.90
N PHE A 133 -21.80 -6.95 -20.59
CA PHE A 133 -20.44 -7.17 -20.07
C PHE A 133 -20.09 -6.46 -18.75
N LEU A 134 -20.49 -5.19 -18.54
CA LEU A 134 -20.18 -4.46 -17.30
C LEU A 134 -20.70 -5.17 -16.04
N ASN A 135 -21.87 -5.80 -16.11
CA ASN A 135 -22.43 -6.55 -14.99
C ASN A 135 -21.60 -7.82 -14.73
N GLN A 136 -21.26 -8.57 -15.78
CA GLN A 136 -20.48 -9.81 -15.68
C GLN A 136 -19.06 -9.55 -15.18
N PHE A 137 -18.41 -8.50 -15.69
CA PHE A 137 -17.06 -8.09 -15.25
C PHE A 137 -17.05 -7.57 -13.81
N THR A 138 -18.17 -7.03 -13.28
CA THR A 138 -18.26 -6.65 -11.85
C THR A 138 -18.10 -7.85 -10.91
N GLU A 139 -18.49 -9.05 -11.35
CA GLU A 139 -18.23 -10.31 -10.63
C GLU A 139 -16.78 -10.84 -10.83
N ASP A 140 -16.02 -10.25 -11.75
CA ASP A 140 -14.66 -10.66 -12.15
C ASP A 140 -13.71 -9.46 -12.16
N LYS A 141 -13.42 -8.96 -10.95
CA LYS A 141 -12.72 -7.70 -10.72
C LYS A 141 -11.37 -7.55 -11.44
N PRO A 142 -10.55 -8.60 -11.67
CA PRO A 142 -9.38 -8.51 -12.56
C PRO A 142 -9.75 -8.03 -13.96
N THR A 143 -10.75 -8.65 -14.59
CA THR A 143 -11.25 -8.32 -15.94
C THR A 143 -11.88 -6.93 -16.00
N LEU A 144 -12.65 -6.50 -14.98
CA LEU A 144 -13.18 -5.13 -14.93
C LEU A 144 -12.07 -4.06 -14.90
N ASN A 145 -11.02 -4.28 -14.09
CA ASN A 145 -9.91 -3.33 -14.00
C ASN A 145 -9.04 -3.35 -15.26
N PHE A 146 -8.84 -4.51 -15.87
CA PHE A 146 -8.18 -4.66 -17.16
C PHE A 146 -8.92 -3.90 -18.26
N PHE A 147 -10.24 -4.13 -18.40
CA PHE A 147 -11.07 -3.48 -19.41
C PHE A 147 -11.09 -1.95 -19.22
N TYR A 148 -11.19 -1.48 -17.97
CA TYR A 148 -11.08 -0.06 -17.66
C TYR A 148 -9.74 0.54 -18.08
N GLN A 149 -8.62 -0.12 -17.76
CA GLN A 149 -7.29 0.39 -18.14
C GLN A 149 -7.08 0.37 -19.67
N GLN A 150 -7.60 -0.64 -20.36
CA GLN A 150 -7.61 -0.71 -21.83
C GLN A 150 -8.40 0.46 -22.43
N VAL A 151 -9.70 0.58 -22.12
CA VAL A 151 -10.57 1.61 -22.71
C VAL A 151 -10.10 3.02 -22.36
N LYS A 152 -9.54 3.25 -21.17
CA LYS A 152 -8.90 4.51 -20.79
C LYS A 152 -7.62 4.79 -21.58
N SER A 153 -6.83 3.76 -21.88
CA SER A 153 -5.62 3.86 -22.72
C SER A 153 -5.98 4.30 -24.13
N ASP A 154 -7.00 3.67 -24.71
CA ASP A 154 -7.48 3.96 -26.07
C ASP A 154 -8.11 5.38 -26.12
N TYR A 155 -8.99 5.73 -25.16
CA TYR A 155 -9.54 7.07 -24.99
C TYR A 155 -8.45 8.17 -24.95
N MET A 156 -7.40 7.97 -24.14
CA MET A 156 -6.29 8.93 -23.99
C MET A 156 -5.40 9.05 -25.24
N GLN A 157 -5.45 8.09 -26.17
CA GLN A 157 -4.67 8.09 -27.41
C GLN A 157 -5.48 8.65 -28.59
N GLU A 158 -6.77 8.31 -28.70
CA GLU A 158 -7.58 8.55 -29.90
C GLU A 158 -8.38 9.86 -29.83
N ILE A 159 -9.09 10.12 -28.72
CA ILE A 159 -10.13 11.16 -28.67
C ILE A 159 -10.03 12.15 -27.51
N ALA A 160 -9.22 11.90 -26.49
CA ALA A 160 -9.21 12.75 -25.29
C ALA A 160 -8.81 14.21 -25.59
N ASP A 161 -7.98 14.47 -26.60
CA ASP A 161 -7.64 15.84 -27.05
C ASP A 161 -8.70 16.50 -27.97
N GLN A 162 -9.79 15.79 -28.27
CA GLN A 162 -10.90 16.24 -29.15
C GLN A 162 -12.26 16.31 -28.43
N VAL A 163 -12.40 15.65 -27.27
CA VAL A 163 -13.63 15.59 -26.48
C VAL A 163 -13.92 16.91 -25.74
N ASP A 164 -15.18 17.14 -25.37
CA ASP A 164 -15.57 18.32 -24.57
C ASP A 164 -14.77 18.41 -23.24
N GLN A 165 -14.36 19.63 -22.88
CA GLN A 165 -13.53 19.87 -21.69
C GLN A 165 -14.22 19.45 -20.39
N GLU A 166 -15.55 19.51 -20.28
CA GLU A 166 -16.29 19.04 -19.11
C GLU A 166 -16.24 17.50 -19.01
N ILE A 167 -16.29 16.78 -20.13
CA ILE A 167 -16.15 15.33 -20.18
C ILE A 167 -14.73 14.93 -19.80
N ALA A 168 -13.71 15.58 -20.38
CA ALA A 168 -12.31 15.36 -20.03
C ALA A 168 -12.03 15.63 -18.53
N LEU A 169 -12.61 16.69 -17.97
CA LEU A 169 -12.54 16.99 -16.53
C LEU A 169 -13.20 15.88 -15.68
N LYS A 170 -14.38 15.39 -16.06
CA LYS A 170 -15.10 14.34 -15.31
C LYS A 170 -14.33 13.02 -15.32
N LEU A 171 -13.91 12.56 -16.50
CA LEU A 171 -13.18 11.30 -16.68
C LEU A 171 -11.83 11.32 -15.93
N GLY A 172 -11.09 12.42 -16.00
CA GLY A 172 -9.84 12.58 -15.23
C GLY A 172 -10.05 12.64 -13.71
N CYS A 173 -11.11 13.30 -13.24
CA CYS A 173 -11.48 13.28 -11.81
C CYS A 173 -11.86 11.88 -11.31
N LEU A 174 -12.49 11.05 -12.16
CA LEU A 174 -12.81 9.65 -11.84
C LEU A 174 -11.56 8.77 -11.76
N GLU A 175 -10.58 8.93 -12.66
CA GLU A 175 -9.31 8.20 -12.54
C GLU A 175 -8.53 8.63 -11.28
N ILE A 176 -8.55 9.93 -10.91
CA ILE A 176 -7.98 10.39 -9.63
C ILE A 176 -8.70 9.70 -8.45
N ARG A 177 -10.04 9.63 -8.47
CA ARG A 177 -10.82 8.99 -7.40
C ARG A 177 -10.54 7.48 -7.29
N ARG A 178 -10.48 6.77 -8.42
CA ARG A 178 -10.17 5.33 -8.47
C ARG A 178 -8.72 5.05 -8.03
N SER A 179 -7.76 5.84 -8.49
CA SER A 179 -6.34 5.70 -8.17
C SER A 179 -6.05 5.96 -6.69
N TYR A 180 -6.68 7.00 -6.12
CA TYR A 180 -6.49 7.47 -4.75
C TYR A 180 -7.73 7.24 -3.88
N TRP A 181 -8.36 6.07 -3.98
CA TRP A 181 -9.59 5.72 -3.26
C TRP A 181 -9.53 5.93 -1.72
N GLU A 182 -8.35 5.76 -1.12
CA GLU A 182 -8.06 5.95 0.32
C GLU A 182 -7.98 7.43 0.73
N MET A 183 -7.74 8.33 -0.22
CA MET A 183 -7.76 9.77 0.01
C MET A 183 -9.19 10.21 0.34
N ARG A 184 -9.34 11.11 1.32
CA ARG A 184 -10.66 11.66 1.67
C ARG A 184 -11.23 12.54 0.55
N GLY A 185 -12.56 12.53 0.41
CA GLY A 185 -13.27 13.23 -0.67
C GLY A 185 -13.02 14.75 -0.75
N ASN A 186 -12.66 15.39 0.37
CA ASN A 186 -12.31 16.82 0.45
C ASN A 186 -10.79 17.10 0.38
N ALA A 187 -9.93 16.09 0.24
CA ALA A 187 -8.49 16.27 0.37
C ALA A 187 -7.89 17.18 -0.71
N LEU A 188 -8.47 17.24 -1.92
CA LEU A 188 -8.01 18.11 -3.01
C LEU A 188 -8.34 19.59 -2.82
N GLU A 189 -9.20 19.95 -1.86
CA GLU A 189 -9.39 21.35 -1.46
C GLU A 189 -8.08 21.95 -0.89
N LYS A 190 -7.22 21.10 -0.30
CA LYS A 190 -5.95 21.51 0.29
C LYS A 190 -4.91 21.76 -0.79
N LYS A 191 -4.39 22.99 -0.82
CA LYS A 191 -3.37 23.45 -1.77
C LYS A 191 -2.17 22.49 -1.91
N SER A 192 -1.63 21.98 -0.80
CA SER A 192 -0.49 21.05 -0.80
C SER A 192 -0.81 19.73 -1.50
N ASN A 193 -2.02 19.18 -1.27
CA ASN A 193 -2.46 17.91 -1.83
C ASN A 193 -2.69 18.01 -3.34
N TYR A 194 -3.31 19.10 -3.81
CA TYR A 194 -3.40 19.37 -5.24
C TYR A 194 -2.01 19.53 -5.87
N GLU A 195 -1.06 20.19 -5.19
CA GLU A 195 0.29 20.38 -5.73
C GLU A 195 1.11 19.08 -5.83
N VAL A 196 0.80 18.05 -5.04
CA VAL A 196 1.30 16.67 -5.22
C VAL A 196 0.73 16.02 -6.50
N LEU A 197 -0.51 16.32 -6.90
CA LEU A 197 -1.02 15.88 -8.22
C LEU A 197 -0.42 16.70 -9.37
N GLU A 198 -0.26 18.01 -9.17
CA GLU A 198 0.17 18.97 -10.21
C GLU A 198 1.64 18.81 -10.62
N LYS A 199 2.55 18.90 -9.64
CA LYS A 199 4.00 19.00 -9.87
C LYS A 199 4.71 17.65 -9.90
N ASP A 200 4.14 16.68 -9.19
CA ASP A 200 4.84 15.47 -8.74
C ASP A 200 4.28 14.21 -9.42
N VAL A 201 2.96 13.99 -9.37
CA VAL A 201 2.31 12.93 -10.17
C VAL A 201 2.24 13.34 -11.65
N GLY A 202 1.93 14.61 -11.90
CA GLY A 202 1.78 15.20 -13.23
C GLY A 202 0.38 14.99 -13.80
N LEU A 203 -0.36 16.09 -14.01
CA LEU A 203 -1.77 16.06 -14.46
C LEU A 203 -1.98 15.35 -15.81
N LYS A 204 -0.93 15.25 -16.64
CA LYS A 204 -0.88 14.47 -17.89
C LYS A 204 -1.25 12.98 -17.75
N ARG A 205 -1.26 12.42 -16.54
CA ARG A 205 -1.72 11.04 -16.27
C ARG A 205 -3.25 10.91 -16.21
N PHE A 206 -3.96 12.03 -16.06
CA PHE A 206 -5.41 12.09 -15.81
C PHE A 206 -6.17 12.90 -16.85
N PHE A 207 -5.51 13.88 -17.48
CA PHE A 207 -6.14 14.86 -18.35
C PHE A 207 -5.39 15.00 -19.69
N PRO A 208 -6.12 15.24 -20.80
CA PRO A 208 -5.55 15.46 -22.13
C PRO A 208 -4.74 16.76 -22.21
N LYS A 209 -3.80 16.83 -23.16
CA LYS A 209 -2.84 17.95 -23.26
C LYS A 209 -3.55 19.27 -23.58
N SER A 210 -4.49 19.26 -24.50
CA SER A 210 -5.37 20.39 -24.88
C SER A 210 -6.01 21.08 -23.69
N LEU A 211 -6.54 20.32 -22.72
CA LEU A 211 -7.15 20.85 -21.49
C LEU A 211 -6.10 21.49 -20.57
N LEU A 212 -4.92 20.90 -20.46
CA LEU A 212 -3.82 21.41 -19.63
C LEU A 212 -3.19 22.69 -20.20
N ASP A 213 -3.01 22.75 -21.52
CA ASP A 213 -2.39 23.89 -22.21
C ASP A 213 -3.36 25.07 -22.39
N SER A 214 -4.68 24.81 -22.53
CA SER A 214 -5.68 25.88 -22.74
C SER A 214 -6.15 26.57 -21.45
N VAL A 215 -6.05 25.92 -20.28
CA VAL A 215 -6.59 26.45 -19.02
C VAL A 215 -5.49 26.82 -18.04
N LYS A 216 -5.36 28.12 -17.72
CA LYS A 216 -4.41 28.65 -16.73
C LYS A 216 -4.50 27.86 -15.40
N ALA A 217 -3.38 27.38 -14.88
CA ALA A 217 -3.31 26.45 -13.73
C ALA A 217 -4.18 26.82 -12.51
N LYS A 218 -4.25 28.10 -12.12
CA LYS A 218 -5.11 28.56 -11.00
C LYS A 218 -6.61 28.40 -11.28
N THR A 219 -7.04 28.46 -12.54
CA THR A 219 -8.41 28.17 -12.99
C THR A 219 -8.62 26.66 -13.08
N LEU A 220 -7.69 25.93 -13.72
CA LEU A 220 -7.74 24.46 -13.84
C LEU A 220 -7.87 23.77 -12.47
N ARG A 221 -7.12 24.25 -11.47
CA ARG A 221 -7.22 23.82 -10.07
C ARG A 221 -8.63 23.94 -9.51
N LYS A 222 -9.30 25.07 -9.74
CA LYS A 222 -10.69 25.29 -9.29
C LYS A 222 -11.67 24.36 -10.02
N LEU A 223 -11.50 24.15 -11.32
CA LEU A 223 -12.36 23.25 -12.11
C LEU A 223 -12.23 21.81 -11.61
N ILE A 224 -10.99 21.31 -11.44
CA ILE A 224 -10.75 19.96 -10.89
C ILE A 224 -11.32 19.82 -9.48
N GLN A 225 -11.14 20.81 -8.59
CA GLN A 225 -11.75 20.80 -7.25
C GLN A 225 -13.29 20.76 -7.32
N GLN A 226 -13.92 21.59 -8.15
CA GLN A 226 -15.36 21.66 -8.31
C GLN A 226 -15.97 20.38 -8.90
N THR A 227 -15.31 19.77 -9.90
CA THR A 227 -15.76 18.53 -10.52
C THR A 227 -15.52 17.32 -9.61
N PHE A 228 -14.37 17.24 -8.92
CA PHE A 228 -14.04 16.11 -8.04
C PHE A 228 -15.05 15.93 -6.90
N ARG A 229 -15.66 17.01 -6.38
CA ARG A 229 -16.73 16.96 -5.37
C ARG A 229 -17.90 16.06 -5.77
N GLN A 230 -18.20 15.94 -7.07
CA GLN A 230 -19.29 15.09 -7.59
C GLN A 230 -18.99 13.59 -7.44
N PHE A 231 -17.70 13.22 -7.35
CA PHE A 231 -17.22 11.83 -7.30
C PHE A 231 -16.51 11.50 -5.97
N ALA A 232 -16.44 12.47 -5.06
CA ALA A 232 -15.63 12.46 -3.84
C ALA A 232 -15.84 11.24 -2.93
N ASN A 233 -17.05 10.67 -2.94
CA ASN A 233 -17.45 9.54 -2.08
C ASN A 233 -17.37 8.18 -2.78
N LEU A 234 -17.18 8.13 -4.11
CA LEU A 234 -17.23 6.86 -4.86
C LEU A 234 -16.11 5.91 -4.45
N ASN A 235 -16.39 4.61 -4.44
CA ASN A 235 -15.39 3.56 -4.35
C ASN A 235 -14.73 3.29 -5.73
N ARG A 236 -13.73 2.38 -5.80
CA ARG A 236 -13.03 2.08 -7.07
C ARG A 236 -13.95 1.57 -8.18
N GLU A 237 -14.87 0.69 -7.83
CA GLU A 237 -15.79 -0.01 -8.73
C GLU A 237 -16.83 0.96 -9.29
N GLU A 238 -17.46 1.74 -8.41
CA GLU A 238 -18.35 2.85 -8.77
C GLU A 238 -17.64 3.89 -9.66
N SER A 239 -16.37 4.20 -9.38
CA SER A 239 -15.58 5.13 -10.21
C SER A 239 -15.34 4.58 -11.63
N ILE A 240 -15.12 3.27 -11.77
CA ILE A 240 -14.97 2.60 -13.07
C ILE A 240 -16.31 2.58 -13.83
N LEU A 241 -17.40 2.17 -13.17
CA LEU A 241 -18.72 2.13 -13.80
C LEU A 241 -19.19 3.53 -14.23
N LYS A 242 -18.94 4.55 -13.40
CA LYS A 242 -19.26 5.96 -13.73
C LYS A 242 -18.39 6.52 -14.85
N PHE A 243 -17.16 6.03 -15.02
CA PHE A 243 -16.31 6.38 -16.15
C PHE A 243 -16.88 5.83 -17.46
N PHE A 244 -17.30 4.56 -17.50
CA PHE A 244 -17.96 3.97 -18.67
C PHE A 244 -19.30 4.65 -19.00
N GLU A 245 -20.10 5.00 -17.98
CA GLU A 245 -21.35 5.74 -18.14
C GLU A 245 -21.12 7.09 -18.86
N ILE A 246 -20.08 7.84 -18.47
CA ILE A 246 -19.77 9.17 -19.02
C ILE A 246 -19.07 9.09 -20.39
N LEU A 247 -18.27 8.03 -20.65
CA LEU A 247 -17.51 7.86 -21.88
C LEU A 247 -18.35 7.27 -23.03
N SER A 248 -19.27 6.34 -22.74
CA SER A 248 -20.02 5.59 -23.77
C SER A 248 -20.85 6.43 -24.78
N PRO A 249 -21.36 7.64 -24.45
CA PRO A 249 -22.06 8.48 -25.43
C PRO A 249 -21.15 9.14 -26.46
N VAL A 250 -19.84 9.25 -26.19
CA VAL A 250 -18.85 9.89 -27.07
C VAL A 250 -17.82 8.92 -27.65
N TYR A 251 -17.74 7.69 -27.11
CA TYR A 251 -16.81 6.66 -27.57
C TYR A 251 -17.44 5.27 -27.44
N ARG A 252 -17.66 4.59 -28.56
CA ARG A 252 -18.30 3.26 -28.64
C ARG A 252 -17.26 2.14 -28.46
N PHE A 253 -16.66 2.08 -27.27
CA PHE A 253 -15.63 1.10 -26.88
C PHE A 253 -16.11 -0.36 -26.80
N ASP A 254 -17.40 -0.60 -27.07
CA ASP A 254 -18.09 -1.88 -27.00
C ASP A 254 -18.26 -2.57 -28.37
N LYS A 255 -17.81 -1.95 -29.47
CA LYS A 255 -17.90 -2.53 -30.82
C LYS A 255 -16.76 -2.11 -31.74
N GLU A 256 -16.37 -2.99 -32.65
CA GLU A 256 -15.45 -2.65 -33.75
C GLU A 256 -16.26 -2.30 -35.01
N CYS A 257 -15.78 -1.31 -35.79
CA CYS A 257 -16.44 -0.84 -37.00
C CYS A 257 -15.49 -0.94 -38.21
N PHE A 258 -15.97 -1.52 -39.32
CA PHE A 258 -15.16 -1.84 -40.49
C PHE A 258 -15.78 -1.28 -41.77
N LYS A 259 -14.99 -0.53 -42.55
CA LYS A 259 -15.39 -0.11 -43.90
C LYS A 259 -15.11 -1.24 -44.87
N CYS A 260 -16.18 -1.80 -45.43
CA CYS A 260 -16.14 -2.97 -46.30
C CYS A 260 -17.24 -2.86 -47.37
N ALA A 261 -17.50 -3.94 -48.10
CA ALA A 261 -18.69 -4.06 -48.92
C ALA A 261 -19.37 -5.42 -48.71
N LEU A 262 -20.68 -5.49 -48.91
CA LEU A 262 -21.51 -6.69 -48.78
C LEU A 262 -22.00 -7.18 -50.14
N GLY A 263 -22.13 -8.50 -50.28
CA GLY A 263 -22.69 -9.18 -51.45
C GLY A 263 -21.65 -9.83 -52.35
N SER A 264 -22.10 -10.86 -53.08
CA SER A 264 -21.27 -11.66 -54.02
C SER A 264 -21.38 -11.17 -55.47
N SER A 265 -22.60 -10.89 -55.94
CA SER A 265 -22.87 -10.40 -57.32
C SER A 265 -23.17 -8.91 -57.39
N TRP A 266 -23.74 -8.34 -56.34
CA TRP A 266 -24.07 -6.92 -56.22
C TRP A 266 -23.39 -6.37 -54.97
N ILE A 267 -22.29 -5.65 -55.16
CA ILE A 267 -21.38 -5.22 -54.09
C ILE A 267 -21.81 -3.85 -53.57
N ILE A 268 -22.24 -3.78 -52.32
CA ILE A 268 -22.71 -2.55 -51.65
C ILE A 268 -21.71 -2.14 -50.58
N SER A 269 -21.06 -0.98 -50.72
CA SER A 269 -20.16 -0.44 -49.69
C SER A 269 -20.91 -0.01 -48.44
N VAL A 270 -20.43 -0.42 -47.26
CA VAL A 270 -21.03 -0.14 -45.95
C VAL A 270 -19.97 0.09 -44.88
N GLU A 271 -20.39 0.61 -43.72
CA GLU A 271 -19.63 0.53 -42.47
C GLU A 271 -20.30 -0.54 -41.58
N LEU A 272 -19.68 -1.70 -41.47
CA LEU A 272 -20.15 -2.84 -40.68
C LEU A 272 -19.78 -2.65 -39.21
N ALA A 273 -20.73 -2.79 -38.30
CA ALA A 273 -20.55 -2.69 -36.85
C ALA A 273 -20.73 -4.08 -36.20
N ILE A 274 -19.76 -4.49 -35.38
CA ILE A 274 -19.74 -5.82 -34.73
C ILE A 274 -19.56 -5.65 -33.22
N GLY A 275 -20.55 -6.07 -32.43
CA GLY A 275 -20.53 -5.95 -30.97
C GLY A 275 -21.67 -6.70 -30.25
N PRO A 276 -21.64 -6.81 -28.91
CA PRO A 276 -22.48 -7.72 -28.12
C PRO A 276 -23.98 -7.38 -28.11
N GLU A 277 -24.31 -6.10 -28.29
CA GLU A 277 -25.70 -5.62 -28.28
C GLU A 277 -26.30 -5.50 -29.70
N GLU A 278 -25.45 -5.42 -30.73
CA GLU A 278 -25.83 -5.17 -32.13
C GLU A 278 -25.69 -6.42 -33.03
N GLY A 279 -24.98 -7.46 -32.56
CA GLY A 279 -24.63 -8.65 -33.35
C GLY A 279 -23.68 -8.29 -34.48
N ILE A 280 -23.97 -8.80 -35.68
CA ILE A 280 -23.40 -8.32 -36.94
C ILE A 280 -24.44 -7.37 -37.58
N SER A 281 -24.11 -6.08 -37.67
CA SER A 281 -24.97 -5.03 -38.20
C SER A 281 -24.22 -4.11 -39.18
N TYR A 282 -24.93 -3.29 -39.97
CA TYR A 282 -24.32 -2.24 -40.80
C TYR A 282 -24.98 -0.87 -40.61
N LEU A 283 -24.22 0.19 -40.86
CA LEU A 283 -24.67 1.58 -40.83
C LEU A 283 -25.01 2.06 -42.25
N THR A 284 -26.16 2.73 -42.42
CA THR A 284 -26.49 3.47 -43.65
C THR A 284 -25.96 4.90 -43.59
N ASP A 285 -26.13 5.55 -42.45
CA ASP A 285 -25.87 6.98 -42.22
C ASP A 285 -25.30 7.24 -40.83
N LYS A 286 -24.55 8.34 -40.67
CA LYS A 286 -24.00 8.77 -39.39
C LYS A 286 -25.09 9.28 -38.45
N GLY A 287 -25.63 8.38 -37.63
CA GLY A 287 -26.64 8.67 -36.61
C GLY A 287 -27.90 7.80 -36.68
N CYS A 288 -28.05 7.00 -37.73
CA CYS A 288 -29.09 5.96 -37.79
C CYS A 288 -28.74 4.78 -36.87
N ASN A 289 -29.76 4.10 -36.35
CA ASN A 289 -29.56 2.82 -35.67
C ASN A 289 -28.98 1.80 -36.68
N PRO A 290 -28.00 0.96 -36.28
CA PRO A 290 -27.47 -0.10 -37.12
C PRO A 290 -28.58 -1.04 -37.62
N THR A 291 -28.54 -1.40 -38.90
CA THR A 291 -29.42 -2.41 -39.48
C THR A 291 -28.79 -3.78 -39.28
N HIS A 292 -29.47 -4.63 -38.51
CA HIS A 292 -29.01 -5.97 -38.15
C HIS A 292 -29.01 -6.94 -39.34
N LEU A 293 -27.99 -7.81 -39.39
CA LEU A 293 -27.82 -8.85 -40.41
C LEU A 293 -27.90 -10.26 -39.82
N ALA A 294 -27.18 -10.51 -38.71
CA ALA A 294 -27.16 -11.82 -38.04
C ALA A 294 -26.68 -11.71 -36.59
N ASP A 295 -27.15 -12.64 -35.74
CA ASP A 295 -26.59 -12.89 -34.41
C ASP A 295 -25.43 -13.90 -34.47
N PHE A 296 -24.47 -13.79 -33.54
CA PHE A 296 -23.31 -14.69 -33.49
C PHE A 296 -23.66 -16.17 -33.27
N ASN A 297 -24.80 -16.48 -32.65
CA ASN A 297 -25.30 -17.84 -32.49
C ASN A 297 -25.93 -18.43 -33.77
N GLN A 298 -26.11 -17.62 -34.83
CA GLN A 298 -26.58 -18.06 -36.14
C GLN A 298 -25.41 -18.41 -37.08
N VAL A 299 -24.18 -18.01 -36.77
CA VAL A 299 -23.01 -18.29 -37.62
C VAL A 299 -22.62 -19.76 -37.50
N GLN A 300 -22.81 -20.51 -38.58
CA GLN A 300 -22.46 -21.94 -38.65
C GLN A 300 -20.98 -22.16 -38.93
N THR A 301 -20.43 -21.40 -39.89
CA THR A 301 -19.04 -21.54 -40.35
C THR A 301 -18.53 -20.21 -40.90
N ILE A 302 -17.24 -19.96 -40.71
CA ILE A 302 -16.50 -18.80 -41.19
C ILE A 302 -15.45 -19.28 -42.21
N GLN A 303 -15.30 -18.57 -43.32
CA GLN A 303 -14.22 -18.78 -44.28
C GLN A 303 -13.70 -17.43 -44.75
N TYR A 304 -12.39 -17.29 -44.97
CA TYR A 304 -11.81 -16.10 -45.56
C TYR A 304 -10.74 -16.45 -46.60
N SER A 305 -10.50 -15.55 -47.53
CA SER A 305 -9.54 -15.72 -48.63
C SER A 305 -9.03 -14.37 -49.13
N ASN A 306 -8.04 -14.39 -50.03
CA ASN A 306 -7.91 -13.27 -50.97
C ASN A 306 -9.12 -13.25 -51.91
N SER A 307 -9.50 -12.07 -52.39
CA SER A 307 -10.30 -11.93 -53.59
C SER A 307 -9.54 -12.49 -54.81
N GLU A 308 -10.28 -12.94 -55.82
CA GLU A 308 -9.72 -13.34 -57.13
C GLU A 308 -9.23 -12.12 -57.93
N ASP A 309 -9.66 -10.90 -57.56
CA ASP A 309 -9.17 -9.65 -58.13
C ASP A 309 -7.72 -9.35 -57.76
N LYS A 310 -7.00 -8.69 -58.69
CA LYS A 310 -5.59 -8.28 -58.50
C LYS A 310 -5.35 -7.29 -57.35
N ASP A 311 -6.42 -6.70 -56.80
CA ASP A 311 -6.38 -5.60 -55.84
C ASP A 311 -5.95 -6.00 -54.41
N ARG A 312 -5.69 -7.29 -54.13
CA ARG A 312 -5.34 -7.82 -52.79
C ARG A 312 -6.40 -7.58 -51.70
N LYS A 313 -7.65 -7.34 -52.11
CA LYS A 313 -8.82 -7.26 -51.22
C LYS A 313 -8.99 -8.59 -50.48
N GLY A 314 -9.43 -8.53 -49.23
CA GLY A 314 -9.85 -9.71 -48.47
C GLY A 314 -11.29 -10.07 -48.78
N MET A 315 -11.63 -11.36 -48.80
CA MET A 315 -13.01 -11.82 -48.83
C MET A 315 -13.28 -12.67 -47.59
N LEU A 316 -14.46 -12.48 -46.99
CA LEU A 316 -14.95 -13.18 -45.81
C LEU A 316 -16.36 -13.70 -46.13
N GLN A 317 -16.61 -14.98 -45.89
CA GLN A 317 -17.89 -15.63 -46.14
C GLN A 317 -18.39 -16.28 -44.84
N LEU A 318 -19.60 -15.90 -44.44
CA LEU A 318 -20.24 -16.34 -43.20
C LEU A 318 -21.48 -17.15 -43.56
N LYS A 319 -21.51 -18.43 -43.20
CA LYS A 319 -22.70 -19.26 -43.39
C LYS A 319 -23.67 -19.03 -42.23
N ILE A 320 -24.81 -18.41 -42.48
CA ILE A 320 -25.79 -18.05 -41.45
C ILE A 320 -26.92 -19.09 -41.44
N ALA A 321 -27.30 -19.56 -40.25
CA ALA A 321 -28.39 -20.51 -40.06
C ALA A 321 -29.73 -19.92 -40.54
N GLY A 322 -30.37 -20.60 -41.50
CA GLY A 322 -31.61 -20.14 -42.13
C GLY A 322 -31.42 -19.26 -43.37
N ALA A 323 -30.21 -18.78 -43.66
CA ALA A 323 -29.90 -18.12 -44.93
C ALA A 323 -29.54 -19.17 -46.01
N PRO A 324 -30.06 -19.06 -47.25
CA PRO A 324 -29.68 -19.94 -48.35
C PRO A 324 -28.29 -19.58 -48.92
N GLU A 325 -27.96 -18.30 -48.94
CA GLU A 325 -26.69 -17.74 -49.44
C GLU A 325 -25.78 -17.33 -48.26
N PRO A 326 -24.45 -17.48 -48.38
CA PRO A 326 -23.51 -17.00 -47.36
C PRO A 326 -23.42 -15.47 -47.37
N LEU A 327 -23.43 -14.86 -46.19
CA LEU A 327 -23.15 -13.43 -46.03
C LEU A 327 -21.69 -13.18 -46.42
N THR A 328 -21.51 -12.63 -47.63
CA THR A 328 -20.21 -12.37 -48.25
C THR A 328 -19.83 -10.91 -48.01
N VAL A 329 -18.62 -10.71 -47.50
CA VAL A 329 -18.05 -9.40 -47.13
C VAL A 329 -16.70 -9.22 -47.81
N THR A 330 -16.52 -8.14 -48.55
CA THR A 330 -15.24 -7.75 -49.17
C THR A 330 -14.56 -6.69 -48.30
N ALA A 331 -13.41 -7.03 -47.72
CA ALA A 331 -12.59 -6.14 -46.92
C ALA A 331 -11.50 -5.45 -47.77
N PRO A 332 -11.02 -4.23 -47.39
CA PRO A 332 -10.00 -3.51 -48.17
C PRO A 332 -8.66 -4.25 -48.31
N SER A 333 -8.34 -5.18 -47.41
CA SER A 333 -7.15 -6.03 -47.45
C SER A 333 -7.43 -7.40 -46.83
N LEU A 334 -6.57 -8.38 -47.11
CA LEU A 334 -6.60 -9.68 -46.44
C LEU A 334 -6.49 -9.55 -44.91
N THR A 335 -5.60 -8.69 -44.41
CA THR A 335 -5.42 -8.44 -42.96
C THR A 335 -6.70 -7.97 -42.28
N ILE A 336 -7.51 -7.13 -42.95
CA ILE A 336 -8.80 -6.71 -42.39
C ILE A 336 -9.78 -7.89 -42.39
N ALA A 337 -9.80 -8.75 -43.41
CA ALA A 337 -10.60 -9.97 -43.40
C ALA A 337 -10.16 -10.97 -42.32
N GLU A 338 -8.85 -11.14 -42.09
CA GLU A 338 -8.30 -11.96 -40.98
C GLU A 338 -8.72 -11.38 -39.62
N ASN A 339 -8.58 -10.07 -39.42
CA ASN A 339 -9.00 -9.38 -38.20
C ASN A 339 -10.51 -9.47 -37.94
N MET A 340 -11.35 -9.46 -39.00
CA MET A 340 -12.80 -9.63 -38.89
C MET A 340 -13.19 -11.10 -38.65
N ALA A 341 -12.48 -12.06 -39.24
CA ALA A 341 -12.69 -13.48 -39.02
C ALA A 341 -12.41 -13.87 -37.55
N ASP A 342 -11.30 -13.41 -36.98
CA ASP A 342 -10.98 -13.62 -35.56
C ASP A 342 -12.02 -12.98 -34.62
N LEU A 343 -12.50 -11.78 -34.95
CA LEU A 343 -13.53 -11.09 -34.15
C LEU A 343 -14.81 -11.91 -34.08
N ILE A 344 -15.33 -12.32 -35.24
CA ILE A 344 -16.59 -13.07 -35.33
C ILE A 344 -16.39 -14.47 -34.73
N ASP A 345 -15.28 -15.16 -35.01
CA ASP A 345 -14.99 -16.47 -34.40
C ASP A 345 -14.93 -16.39 -32.88
N GLY A 346 -14.30 -15.36 -32.31
CA GLY A 346 -14.26 -15.17 -30.87
C GLY A 346 -15.63 -14.88 -30.25
N TYR A 347 -16.49 -14.11 -30.91
CA TYR A 347 -17.88 -13.99 -30.49
C TYR A 347 -18.64 -15.32 -30.61
N CYS A 348 -18.47 -16.08 -31.69
CA CYS A 348 -19.10 -17.41 -31.86
C CYS A 348 -18.65 -18.41 -30.78
N ARG A 349 -17.35 -18.43 -30.44
CA ARG A 349 -16.79 -19.20 -29.32
C ARG A 349 -17.43 -18.77 -27.99
N LEU A 350 -17.51 -17.46 -27.73
CA LEU A 350 -18.04 -16.89 -26.50
C LEU A 350 -19.54 -17.20 -26.29
N VAL A 351 -20.41 -16.95 -27.29
CA VAL A 351 -21.86 -17.12 -27.13
C VAL A 351 -22.31 -18.58 -27.10
N ASN A 352 -21.56 -19.49 -27.72
CA ASN A 352 -21.88 -20.92 -27.74
C ASN A 352 -21.13 -21.72 -26.64
N GLY A 353 -20.28 -21.07 -25.84
CA GLY A 353 -19.42 -21.75 -24.85
C GLY A 353 -18.39 -22.71 -25.47
N ALA A 354 -18.02 -22.48 -26.74
CA ALA A 354 -17.19 -23.37 -27.53
C ALA A 354 -15.70 -22.99 -27.47
N THR A 355 -14.83 -23.99 -27.34
CA THR A 355 -13.37 -23.79 -27.35
C THR A 355 -12.75 -23.83 -28.74
N GLN A 356 -13.38 -24.57 -29.67
CA GLN A 356 -12.96 -24.78 -31.06
C GLN A 356 -13.36 -23.60 -31.96
N SER A 357 -12.59 -23.39 -33.03
CA SER A 357 -12.87 -22.37 -34.05
C SER A 357 -13.97 -22.81 -35.03
N PHE A 358 -14.81 -21.86 -35.44
CA PHE A 358 -15.78 -21.95 -36.52
C PHE A 358 -15.16 -21.66 -37.90
N ILE A 359 -13.86 -21.32 -37.96
CA ILE A 359 -13.12 -21.05 -39.20
C ILE A 359 -12.78 -22.37 -39.90
N ILE A 360 -13.33 -22.57 -41.11
CA ILE A 360 -13.00 -23.73 -41.96
C ILE A 360 -11.57 -23.58 -42.48
N ARG A 361 -10.74 -24.61 -42.27
CA ARG A 361 -9.41 -24.72 -42.88
C ARG A 361 -9.56 -25.35 -44.28
N PRO A 362 -9.05 -24.75 -45.37
CA PRO A 362 -9.15 -25.34 -46.70
C PRO A 362 -8.44 -26.70 -46.78
N GLN A 363 -9.08 -27.64 -47.48
CA GLN A 363 -8.64 -29.04 -47.54
C GLN A 363 -7.79 -29.36 -48.79
N LYS A 364 -7.46 -28.35 -49.61
CA LYS A 364 -6.64 -28.46 -50.82
C LYS A 364 -5.28 -27.79 -50.63
N GLU A 365 -4.23 -28.40 -51.18
CA GLU A 365 -2.94 -27.74 -51.35
C GLU A 365 -3.06 -26.57 -52.34
N GLY A 366 -2.92 -25.34 -51.84
CA GLY A 366 -2.93 -24.10 -52.63
C GLY A 366 -3.69 -22.96 -51.95
N GLU A 367 -4.82 -23.28 -51.33
CA GLU A 367 -5.57 -22.35 -50.48
C GLU A 367 -4.98 -22.36 -49.06
N ARG A 368 -4.76 -21.19 -48.46
CA ARG A 368 -4.06 -21.08 -47.17
C ARG A 368 -5.05 -21.01 -46.01
N ALA A 369 -4.87 -21.90 -45.03
CA ALA A 369 -5.42 -21.72 -43.68
C ALA A 369 -4.68 -20.57 -42.95
N LEU A 370 -5.16 -20.22 -41.75
CA LEU A 370 -4.48 -19.31 -40.81
C LEU A 370 -2.96 -19.55 -40.81
N PRO A 371 -2.12 -18.56 -41.17
CA PRO A 371 -0.81 -18.80 -41.77
C PRO A 371 0.29 -19.31 -40.82
N SER A 372 -0.05 -19.60 -39.56
CA SER A 372 0.88 -20.02 -38.50
C SER A 372 0.31 -21.15 -37.61
N ILE A 373 -0.70 -21.91 -38.05
CA ILE A 373 -1.19 -23.07 -37.27
C ILE A 373 -0.26 -24.30 -37.48
N PRO A 374 0.23 -24.95 -36.41
CA PRO A 374 1.03 -26.17 -36.51
C PRO A 374 0.32 -27.32 -37.23
N LYS A 375 1.06 -28.07 -38.06
CA LYS A 375 0.57 -29.32 -38.68
C LYS A 375 0.80 -30.49 -37.72
N LEU A 376 -0.27 -31.10 -37.23
CA LEU A 376 -0.20 -32.37 -36.49
C LEU A 376 0.41 -33.46 -37.37
N ALA A 377 1.52 -34.04 -36.92
CA ALA A 377 2.16 -35.18 -37.57
C ALA A 377 1.49 -36.49 -37.14
N ASN A 378 0.99 -37.26 -38.11
CA ASN A 378 0.47 -38.62 -37.86
C ASN A 378 1.63 -39.58 -37.58
N SER A 379 1.85 -39.91 -36.31
CA SER A 379 2.69 -41.04 -35.89
C SER A 379 1.84 -42.08 -35.17
N GLU A 380 1.60 -43.21 -35.83
CA GLU A 380 0.91 -44.34 -35.23
C GLU A 380 1.78 -45.12 -34.23
N LYS A 381 1.12 -45.65 -33.18
CA LYS A 381 1.44 -46.95 -32.55
C LYS A 381 2.92 -47.26 -32.26
N GLN A 382 3.44 -46.74 -31.14
CA GLN A 382 4.29 -47.52 -30.25
C GLN A 382 4.23 -46.93 -28.84
N GLY A 383 4.13 -47.79 -27.83
CA GLY A 383 4.18 -47.35 -26.44
C GLY A 383 4.96 -48.35 -25.59
N MET A 384 5.71 -47.86 -24.60
CA MET A 384 6.07 -48.61 -23.39
C MET A 384 6.66 -47.68 -22.31
N ARG A 385 6.39 -48.00 -21.04
CA ARG A 385 7.03 -47.50 -19.80
C ARG A 385 6.83 -46.03 -19.42
N THR A 386 6.02 -45.86 -18.38
CA THR A 386 6.00 -44.69 -17.49
C THR A 386 7.29 -44.57 -16.69
N HIS A 387 8.01 -43.46 -16.85
CA HIS A 387 8.90 -42.91 -15.82
C HIS A 387 8.37 -41.56 -15.37
N ALA A 388 8.64 -41.16 -14.13
CA ALA A 388 8.22 -39.86 -13.60
C ALA A 388 9.12 -38.75 -14.16
N VAL A 389 8.67 -38.13 -15.25
CA VAL A 389 9.33 -36.99 -15.89
C VAL A 389 8.97 -35.70 -15.14
N SER A 390 9.94 -34.79 -14.99
CA SER A 390 9.73 -33.46 -14.41
C SER A 390 8.83 -32.59 -15.30
N VAL A 391 8.02 -31.72 -14.69
CA VAL A 391 6.85 -31.04 -15.33
C VAL A 391 7.24 -29.89 -16.31
N SER A 392 8.41 -29.98 -16.93
CA SER A 392 9.05 -28.91 -17.73
C SER A 392 9.56 -29.38 -19.10
N GLU A 393 9.22 -30.60 -19.55
CA GLU A 393 9.73 -31.20 -20.80
C GLU A 393 8.66 -31.37 -21.91
N THR A 394 7.51 -30.68 -21.84
CA THR A 394 6.52 -30.66 -22.94
C THR A 394 6.75 -29.47 -23.87
N ASP A 395 6.61 -29.68 -25.18
CA ASP A 395 6.96 -28.68 -26.21
C ASP A 395 5.92 -27.54 -26.36
N ASP A 396 4.78 -27.66 -25.67
CA ASP A 396 3.74 -26.65 -25.55
C ASP A 396 3.95 -25.69 -24.35
N TYR A 397 4.92 -25.96 -23.48
CA TYR A 397 5.16 -25.29 -22.20
C TYR A 397 5.25 -23.76 -22.29
N ALA A 398 4.60 -23.06 -21.35
CA ALA A 398 4.67 -21.60 -21.20
C ALA A 398 4.89 -21.20 -19.73
N GLU A 399 5.76 -20.23 -19.48
CA GLU A 399 6.15 -19.76 -18.15
C GLU A 399 6.35 -18.25 -18.12
N ILE A 400 5.81 -17.57 -17.09
CA ILE A 400 6.03 -16.14 -16.88
C ILE A 400 7.32 -15.97 -16.08
N ILE A 401 8.22 -15.13 -16.57
CA ILE A 401 9.41 -14.66 -15.85
C ILE A 401 9.03 -13.34 -15.15
N ASP A 402 9.29 -13.23 -13.85
CA ASP A 402 9.09 -11.98 -13.10
C ASP A 402 10.14 -10.95 -13.56
N GLU A 403 9.72 -9.78 -14.09
CA GLU A 403 10.66 -8.77 -14.64
C GLU A 403 11.69 -8.20 -13.62
N GLU A 404 11.52 -8.47 -12.32
CA GLU A 404 12.49 -8.13 -11.28
C GLU A 404 13.81 -8.94 -11.38
N ASP A 405 13.84 -10.07 -12.10
CA ASP A 405 15.03 -10.92 -12.28
C ASP A 405 16.15 -10.27 -13.15
N THR A 406 15.95 -9.03 -13.62
CA THR A 406 16.91 -8.30 -14.48
C THR A 406 18.10 -7.70 -13.69
N TYR A 407 18.09 -7.74 -12.36
CA TYR A 407 19.24 -7.29 -11.54
C TYR A 407 20.34 -8.37 -11.48
N THR A 408 21.27 -8.33 -12.42
CA THR A 408 22.48 -9.15 -12.38
C THR A 408 23.37 -8.72 -11.20
N MET A 409 23.30 -9.46 -10.08
CA MET A 409 24.05 -9.20 -8.85
C MET A 409 25.50 -8.76 -9.10
N PRO A 410 25.88 -7.50 -8.76
CA PRO A 410 27.27 -7.06 -8.79
C PRO A 410 28.08 -7.92 -7.83
N SER A 411 29.10 -8.64 -8.35
CA SER A 411 29.65 -9.84 -7.72
C SER A 411 29.89 -9.70 -6.21
N THR A 412 29.28 -10.59 -5.42
CA THR A 412 29.31 -10.56 -3.95
C THR A 412 30.66 -10.85 -3.31
N ARG A 413 31.71 -11.11 -4.12
CA ARG A 413 33.05 -11.57 -3.70
C ARG A 413 33.68 -10.79 -2.53
N ASP A 414 33.39 -9.51 -2.39
CA ASP A 414 33.96 -8.67 -1.31
C ASP A 414 33.17 -8.77 0.03
N TYR A 415 32.00 -9.41 0.02
CA TYR A 415 31.06 -9.52 1.16
C TYR A 415 30.54 -10.96 1.40
N GLU A 416 30.94 -11.94 0.58
CA GLU A 416 30.50 -13.33 0.70
C GLU A 416 31.16 -14.01 1.90
N ILE A 417 30.34 -14.63 2.76
CA ILE A 417 30.77 -15.32 3.98
C ILE A 417 30.54 -16.83 3.84
N GLN A 418 31.60 -17.61 4.09
CA GLN A 418 31.51 -19.07 4.25
C GLN A 418 30.65 -19.41 5.47
N ARG A 419 29.62 -20.26 5.29
CA ARG A 419 28.64 -20.59 6.34
C ARG A 419 29.28 -21.25 7.56
N GLU A 420 30.39 -21.95 7.37
CA GLU A 420 31.21 -22.61 8.38
C GLU A 420 31.85 -21.61 9.37
N ARG A 421 31.89 -20.31 9.01
CA ARG A 421 32.40 -19.23 9.86
C ARG A 421 31.31 -18.56 10.71
N ILE A 422 30.07 -19.06 10.69
CA ILE A 422 28.94 -18.48 11.43
C ILE A 422 28.37 -19.52 12.41
N GLU A 423 28.58 -19.27 13.70
CA GLU A 423 27.86 -19.99 14.76
C GLU A 423 26.46 -19.37 14.93
N LEU A 424 25.42 -20.06 14.45
CA LEU A 424 24.04 -19.63 14.58
C LEU A 424 23.52 -19.90 16.00
N GLY A 425 23.20 -18.84 16.73
CA GLY A 425 22.61 -18.90 18.07
C GLY A 425 21.07 -18.81 18.05
N ARG A 426 20.48 -18.42 19.19
CA ARG A 426 19.02 -18.27 19.33
C ARG A 426 18.43 -17.20 18.41
N CYS A 427 17.15 -17.35 18.05
CA CYS A 427 16.34 -16.27 17.52
C CYS A 427 16.25 -15.10 18.53
N ILE A 428 16.25 -13.87 18.01
CA ILE A 428 16.14 -12.61 18.77
C ILE A 428 15.06 -11.66 18.20
N GLY A 429 14.40 -12.03 17.10
CA GLY A 429 13.26 -11.30 16.54
C GLY A 429 12.73 -11.96 15.26
N GLU A 430 11.42 -11.86 15.01
CA GLU A 430 10.77 -12.48 13.85
C GLU A 430 10.28 -11.43 12.86
N GLY A 431 10.52 -11.63 11.55
CA GLY A 431 10.16 -10.72 10.48
C GLY A 431 9.35 -11.38 9.36
N GLN A 432 8.75 -10.57 8.46
CA GLN A 432 7.89 -11.08 7.39
C GLN A 432 8.62 -11.97 6.38
N PHE A 433 9.88 -11.66 6.07
CA PHE A 433 10.70 -12.40 5.11
C PHE A 433 11.56 -13.50 5.76
N GLY A 434 11.74 -13.43 7.09
CA GLY A 434 12.82 -14.13 7.76
C GLY A 434 12.94 -13.82 9.24
N ASP A 435 13.66 -14.67 9.97
CA ASP A 435 13.97 -14.48 11.39
C ASP A 435 15.35 -13.86 11.58
N VAL A 436 15.53 -13.12 12.67
CA VAL A 436 16.80 -12.56 13.09
C VAL A 436 17.32 -13.38 14.26
N HIS A 437 18.50 -13.95 14.10
CA HIS A 437 19.20 -14.71 15.14
C HIS A 437 20.41 -13.92 15.66
N GLN A 438 20.81 -14.12 16.91
CA GLN A 438 22.17 -13.77 17.33
C GLN A 438 23.13 -14.88 16.92
N GLY A 439 24.41 -14.55 16.71
CA GLY A 439 25.45 -15.54 16.44
C GLY A 439 26.86 -14.99 16.60
N VAL A 440 27.84 -15.79 16.20
CA VAL A 440 29.26 -15.44 16.24
C VAL A 440 29.87 -15.61 14.84
N TYR A 441 30.59 -14.60 14.37
CA TYR A 441 31.37 -14.66 13.14
C TYR A 441 32.86 -14.90 13.44
N LEU A 442 33.40 -15.96 12.86
CA LEU A 442 34.78 -16.40 12.99
C LEU A 442 35.59 -15.90 11.78
N SER A 443 36.16 -14.69 11.92
CA SER A 443 37.12 -14.17 10.95
C SER A 443 38.48 -14.90 11.10
N PRO A 444 39.21 -15.20 10.01
CA PRO A 444 40.58 -15.72 10.11
C PRO A 444 41.60 -14.70 10.66
N GLU A 445 41.27 -13.41 10.56
CA GLU A 445 42.20 -12.28 10.80
C GLU A 445 41.83 -11.46 12.04
N ASN A 446 40.63 -11.64 12.57
CA ASN A 446 40.06 -10.85 13.66
C ASN A 446 39.44 -11.76 14.74
N PRO A 447 39.39 -11.33 16.02
CA PRO A 447 38.72 -12.09 17.06
C PRO A 447 37.23 -12.32 16.75
N ALA A 448 36.68 -13.39 17.33
CA ALA A 448 35.29 -13.80 17.18
C ALA A 448 34.32 -12.63 17.46
N LEU A 449 33.50 -12.29 16.47
CA LEU A 449 32.63 -11.10 16.49
C LEU A 449 31.17 -11.49 16.74
N ALA A 450 30.49 -10.81 17.66
CA ALA A 450 29.05 -11.02 17.89
C ALA A 450 28.22 -10.36 16.77
N VAL A 451 27.35 -11.14 16.13
CA VAL A 451 26.60 -10.74 14.92
C VAL A 451 25.09 -10.99 15.04
N ALA A 452 24.31 -10.27 14.26
CA ALA A 452 22.90 -10.53 13.99
C ALA A 452 22.76 -11.14 12.58
N ILE A 453 21.93 -12.18 12.44
CA ILE A 453 21.83 -13.03 11.26
C ILE A 453 20.37 -13.06 10.82
N LYS A 454 20.03 -12.37 9.72
CA LYS A 454 18.69 -12.39 9.11
C LYS A 454 18.62 -13.60 8.18
N THR A 455 17.72 -14.57 8.42
CA THR A 455 17.60 -15.83 7.65
C THR A 455 16.30 -15.85 6.86
N CYS A 456 16.34 -16.09 5.54
CA CYS A 456 15.11 -16.11 4.73
C CYS A 456 14.26 -17.38 4.98
N LYS A 457 12.98 -17.21 5.32
CA LYS A 457 12.06 -18.32 5.67
C LYS A 457 11.70 -19.22 4.48
N ASN A 458 11.55 -18.65 3.28
CA ASN A 458 11.09 -19.35 2.07
C ASN A 458 11.95 -18.99 0.86
N CYS A 459 13.04 -19.74 0.63
CA CYS A 459 13.94 -19.54 -0.52
C CYS A 459 13.48 -20.29 -1.80
N THR A 460 12.17 -20.52 -1.96
CA THR A 460 11.59 -21.40 -3.01
C THR A 460 11.30 -20.71 -4.34
N SER A 461 11.54 -19.40 -4.45
CA SER A 461 11.40 -18.62 -5.68
C SER A 461 12.48 -17.56 -5.75
N ASP A 462 13.10 -17.40 -6.91
CA ASP A 462 14.23 -16.49 -7.11
C ASP A 462 13.84 -15.04 -6.82
N SER A 463 12.64 -14.61 -7.21
CA SER A 463 12.13 -13.25 -6.95
C SER A 463 11.85 -12.95 -5.46
N VAL A 464 11.82 -13.96 -4.56
CA VAL A 464 11.85 -13.76 -3.10
C VAL A 464 13.29 -13.69 -2.56
N ARG A 465 14.20 -14.51 -3.10
CA ARG A 465 15.63 -14.44 -2.76
C ARG A 465 16.22 -13.09 -3.13
N GLU A 466 15.89 -12.56 -4.30
CA GLU A 466 16.41 -11.27 -4.79
C GLU A 466 15.87 -10.10 -3.96
N LYS A 467 14.57 -10.09 -3.62
CA LYS A 467 14.00 -9.08 -2.70
C LYS A 467 14.66 -9.09 -1.32
N PHE A 468 15.15 -10.24 -0.87
CA PHE A 468 15.89 -10.37 0.39
C PHE A 468 17.33 -9.85 0.24
N LEU A 469 18.06 -10.25 -0.80
CA LEU A 469 19.42 -9.77 -1.10
C LEU A 469 19.47 -8.26 -1.38
N GLN A 470 18.42 -7.67 -1.96
CA GLN A 470 18.29 -6.24 -2.20
C GLN A 470 18.41 -5.40 -0.93
N GLU A 471 18.05 -5.93 0.25
CA GLU A 471 18.29 -5.26 1.53
C GLU A 471 19.79 -5.16 1.84
N ALA A 472 20.56 -6.23 1.64
CA ALA A 472 22.01 -6.21 1.80
C ALA A 472 22.72 -5.35 0.74
N LEU A 473 22.28 -5.39 -0.52
CA LEU A 473 22.77 -4.47 -1.58
C LEU A 473 22.53 -2.99 -1.23
N THR A 474 21.46 -2.71 -0.50
CA THR A 474 21.13 -1.38 0.01
C THR A 474 22.07 -1.01 1.17
N MET A 475 22.18 -1.88 2.18
CA MET A 475 23.03 -1.64 3.35
C MET A 475 24.53 -1.52 3.01
N ARG A 476 25.01 -2.22 1.98
CA ARG A 476 26.40 -2.14 1.46
C ARG A 476 26.84 -0.71 1.12
N GLN A 477 25.90 0.20 0.86
CA GLN A 477 26.18 1.58 0.45
C GLN A 477 26.35 2.57 1.61
N PHE A 478 26.14 2.11 2.85
CA PHE A 478 26.09 2.94 4.05
C PHE A 478 27.22 2.60 5.03
N ASP A 479 27.99 3.61 5.41
CA ASP A 479 28.94 3.57 6.54
C ASP A 479 28.73 4.84 7.35
N HIS A 480 28.20 4.67 8.57
CA HIS A 480 27.81 5.76 9.46
C HIS A 480 27.64 5.23 10.91
N PRO A 481 28.14 5.90 11.96
CA PRO A 481 28.13 5.37 13.34
C PRO A 481 26.76 4.96 13.88
N HIS A 482 25.68 5.61 13.43
CA HIS A 482 24.30 5.40 13.86
C HIS A 482 23.42 4.69 12.80
N ILE A 483 24.03 3.93 11.89
CA ILE A 483 23.33 2.98 11.00
C ILE A 483 23.87 1.58 11.31
N VAL A 484 23.00 0.57 11.31
CA VAL A 484 23.41 -0.84 11.52
C VAL A 484 24.30 -1.30 10.37
N LYS A 485 25.55 -1.65 10.68
CA LYS A 485 26.56 -2.08 9.70
C LYS A 485 26.29 -3.48 9.17
N LEU A 486 26.34 -3.62 7.85
CA LEU A 486 26.46 -4.91 7.15
C LEU A 486 27.88 -5.45 7.34
N ILE A 487 27.98 -6.73 7.68
CA ILE A 487 29.25 -7.48 7.80
C ILE A 487 29.45 -8.36 6.56
N GLY A 488 28.39 -8.98 6.05
CA GLY A 488 28.44 -9.75 4.81
C GLY A 488 27.14 -10.50 4.52
N VAL A 489 27.19 -11.38 3.52
CA VAL A 489 26.05 -12.19 3.04
C VAL A 489 26.46 -13.64 2.82
N ILE A 490 25.49 -14.55 2.90
CA ILE A 490 25.62 -15.92 2.42
C ILE A 490 24.55 -16.11 1.35
N THR A 491 24.97 -16.19 0.08
CA THR A 491 24.07 -16.27 -1.09
C THR A 491 23.54 -17.66 -1.38
N GLU A 492 24.16 -18.70 -0.82
CA GLU A 492 23.65 -20.06 -0.86
C GLU A 492 22.33 -20.20 -0.09
N ASN A 493 21.36 -20.94 -0.63
CA ASN A 493 20.11 -21.24 0.09
C ASN A 493 20.37 -22.09 1.36
N PRO A 494 19.73 -21.80 2.52
CA PRO A 494 18.94 -20.61 2.80
C PRO A 494 19.82 -19.37 2.98
N VAL A 495 19.44 -18.28 2.31
CA VAL A 495 20.21 -17.02 2.27
C VAL A 495 20.21 -16.32 3.62
N TRP A 496 21.40 -15.92 4.07
CA TRP A 496 21.61 -15.20 5.34
C TRP A 496 22.25 -13.82 5.10
N ILE A 497 21.81 -12.81 5.85
CA ILE A 497 22.44 -11.47 5.89
C ILE A 497 23.06 -11.28 7.26
N ILE A 498 24.36 -10.99 7.30
CA ILE A 498 25.15 -10.86 8.53
C ILE A 498 25.38 -9.38 8.85
N MET A 499 24.97 -8.95 10.04
CA MET A 499 24.97 -7.56 10.50
C MET A 499 25.60 -7.46 11.89
N GLU A 500 25.98 -6.26 12.33
CA GLU A 500 26.43 -6.07 13.72
C GLU A 500 25.31 -6.32 14.75
N LEU A 501 25.67 -6.91 15.90
CA LEU A 501 24.70 -7.17 16.97
C LEU A 501 24.53 -5.96 17.90
N CYS A 502 23.38 -5.29 17.80
CA CYS A 502 22.98 -4.26 18.77
C CYS A 502 22.50 -4.90 20.08
N THR A 503 23.42 -5.03 21.04
CA THR A 503 23.29 -5.91 22.22
C THR A 503 22.12 -5.63 23.16
N LEU A 504 21.55 -4.41 23.13
CA LEU A 504 20.44 -4.00 24.02
C LEU A 504 19.07 -4.00 23.32
N GLY A 505 18.99 -4.47 22.06
CA GLY A 505 17.75 -4.81 21.38
C GLY A 505 16.97 -3.63 20.78
N GLU A 506 15.65 -3.82 20.59
CA GLU A 506 14.72 -2.81 20.06
C GLU A 506 14.59 -1.60 21.01
N LEU A 507 14.73 -0.38 20.48
CA LEU A 507 14.66 0.85 21.26
C LEU A 507 13.32 1.01 21.99
N ARG A 508 12.18 0.67 21.37
CA ARG A 508 10.88 0.70 22.07
C ARG A 508 10.88 -0.20 23.32
N SER A 509 11.25 -1.47 23.19
CA SER A 509 11.31 -2.40 24.33
C SER A 509 12.29 -1.92 25.41
N PHE A 510 13.46 -1.42 25.01
CA PHE A 510 14.44 -0.81 25.92
C PHE A 510 13.86 0.38 26.70
N LEU A 511 13.21 1.32 26.02
CA LEU A 511 12.57 2.51 26.61
C LEU A 511 11.48 2.14 27.63
N GLN A 512 10.62 1.18 27.29
CA GLN A 512 9.55 0.71 28.17
C GLN A 512 10.10 0.01 29.43
N VAL A 513 11.13 -0.82 29.26
CA VAL A 513 11.81 -1.53 30.37
C VAL A 513 12.53 -0.56 31.30
N ARG A 514 13.16 0.49 30.76
CA ARG A 514 14.00 1.46 31.50
C ARG A 514 13.34 2.82 31.75
N LYS A 515 12.00 2.89 31.71
CA LYS A 515 11.23 4.14 31.85
C LYS A 515 11.65 5.03 33.03
N TYR A 516 12.04 4.44 34.16
CA TYR A 516 12.42 5.16 35.39
C TYR A 516 13.93 5.34 35.60
N SER A 517 14.76 4.87 34.66
CA SER A 517 16.23 4.95 34.74
C SER A 517 16.88 5.64 33.55
N LEU A 518 16.08 6.19 32.63
CA LEU A 518 16.53 7.06 31.54
C LEU A 518 16.21 8.52 31.87
N ASP A 519 17.20 9.39 31.72
CA ASP A 519 17.04 10.84 31.83
C ASP A 519 16.68 11.49 30.48
N LEU A 520 16.27 12.76 30.54
CA LEU A 520 15.87 13.51 29.36
C LEU A 520 17.02 13.73 28.37
N ALA A 521 18.26 13.91 28.87
CA ALA A 521 19.43 14.04 28.01
C ALA A 521 19.70 12.77 27.18
N SER A 522 19.52 11.57 27.74
CA SER A 522 19.62 10.30 27.01
C SER A 522 18.56 10.19 25.91
N LEU A 523 17.32 10.59 26.19
CA LEU A 523 16.23 10.59 25.20
C LEU A 523 16.50 11.56 24.05
N ILE A 524 17.05 12.75 24.34
CA ILE A 524 17.44 13.74 23.32
C ILE A 524 18.69 13.27 22.55
N LEU A 525 19.64 12.60 23.21
CA LEU A 525 20.81 12.00 22.57
C LEU A 525 20.38 10.96 21.51
N TYR A 526 19.42 10.09 21.81
CA TYR A 526 18.89 9.13 20.84
C TYR A 526 18.25 9.82 19.62
N ALA A 527 17.47 10.89 19.85
CA ALA A 527 16.90 11.70 18.77
C ALA A 527 17.97 12.38 17.92
N TYR A 528 19.01 12.96 18.55
CA TYR A 528 20.15 13.55 17.87
C TYR A 528 20.90 12.51 17.01
N GLN A 529 21.24 11.35 17.57
CA GLN A 529 21.93 10.27 16.85
C GLN A 529 21.15 9.80 15.62
N LEU A 530 19.84 9.58 15.75
CA LEU A 530 18.97 9.27 14.60
C LEU A 530 18.95 10.40 13.56
N SER A 531 18.90 11.67 13.99
CA SER A 531 18.95 12.79 13.04
C SER A 531 20.26 12.84 12.24
N THR A 532 21.38 12.38 12.80
CA THR A 532 22.65 12.26 12.07
C THR A 532 22.61 11.17 10.99
N ALA A 533 22.05 10.00 11.32
CA ALA A 533 21.87 8.90 10.36
C ALA A 533 20.91 9.28 9.23
N LEU A 534 19.83 9.98 9.56
CA LEU A 534 18.82 10.41 8.58
C LEU A 534 19.33 11.56 7.70
N ALA A 535 20.18 12.45 8.21
CA ALA A 535 20.90 13.43 7.39
C ALA A 535 21.92 12.77 6.44
N TYR A 536 22.56 11.67 6.87
CA TYR A 536 23.41 10.87 5.99
C TYR A 536 22.60 10.22 4.86
N LEU A 537 21.46 9.58 5.15
CA LEU A 537 20.56 9.01 4.14
C LEU A 537 19.99 10.08 3.19
N GLU A 538 19.60 11.25 3.70
CA GLU A 538 19.20 12.41 2.90
C GLU A 538 20.31 12.82 1.91
N SER A 539 21.56 12.86 2.35
CA SER A 539 22.72 13.17 1.49
C SER A 539 22.98 12.12 0.40
N LYS A 540 22.60 10.85 0.66
CA LYS A 540 22.67 9.72 -0.28
C LYS A 540 21.44 9.61 -1.20
N ARG A 541 20.54 10.62 -1.19
CA ARG A 541 19.23 10.63 -1.90
C ARG A 541 18.34 9.43 -1.54
N PHE A 542 18.43 8.97 -0.30
CA PHE A 542 17.84 7.73 0.13
C PHE A 542 16.60 7.95 1.03
N VAL A 543 15.56 7.13 0.87
CA VAL A 543 14.31 7.20 1.65
C VAL A 543 14.07 5.88 2.38
N HIS A 544 13.95 5.96 3.70
CA HIS A 544 13.80 4.82 4.60
C HIS A 544 12.36 4.30 4.67
N ARG A 545 11.37 5.20 4.56
CA ARG A 545 9.92 4.89 4.46
C ARG A 545 9.24 4.27 5.68
N ASP A 546 9.97 3.91 6.74
CA ASP A 546 9.41 3.35 7.98
C ASP A 546 10.28 3.68 9.22
N ILE A 547 10.41 4.97 9.53
CA ILE A 547 11.18 5.44 10.70
C ILE A 547 10.27 5.39 11.94
N ALA A 548 10.58 4.49 12.86
CA ALA A 548 9.84 4.26 14.10
C ALA A 548 10.75 3.66 15.18
N ALA A 549 10.37 3.77 16.46
CA ALA A 549 11.18 3.26 17.58
C ALA A 549 11.35 1.71 17.60
N ARG A 550 10.65 0.99 16.72
CA ARG A 550 10.81 -0.46 16.47
C ARG A 550 11.89 -0.82 15.46
N ASN A 551 12.22 0.09 14.55
CA ASN A 551 13.26 -0.09 13.51
C ASN A 551 14.57 0.61 13.93
N VAL A 552 14.70 0.90 15.23
CA VAL A 552 15.90 1.48 15.85
C VAL A 552 16.37 0.51 16.91
N LEU A 553 17.66 0.17 16.87
CA LEU A 553 18.29 -0.75 17.80
C LEU A 553 19.22 -0.01 18.75
N VAL A 554 19.45 -0.58 19.92
CA VAL A 554 20.29 -0.03 20.99
C VAL A 554 21.59 -0.84 21.06
N SER A 555 22.71 -0.19 20.73
CA SER A 555 24.05 -0.82 20.71
C SER A 555 24.67 -0.80 22.10
N SER A 556 24.59 0.36 22.77
CA SER A 556 24.99 0.62 24.16
C SER A 556 24.01 1.61 24.80
N ASN A 557 24.10 1.85 26.12
CA ASN A 557 23.17 2.73 26.84
C ASN A 557 23.10 4.16 26.25
N ASP A 558 24.18 4.58 25.60
CA ASP A 558 24.45 5.89 25.03
C ASP A 558 24.49 5.88 23.48
N CYS A 559 24.22 4.74 22.81
CA CYS A 559 24.29 4.63 21.35
C CYS A 559 23.12 3.84 20.75
N VAL A 560 22.32 4.52 19.92
CA VAL A 560 21.29 3.90 19.06
C VAL A 560 21.72 3.88 17.60
N LYS A 561 21.18 2.92 16.84
CA LYS A 561 21.43 2.72 15.41
C LYS A 561 20.14 2.48 14.64
N LEU A 562 20.01 3.10 13.48
CA LEU A 562 18.89 2.93 12.54
C LEU A 562 19.07 1.62 11.75
N GLY A 563 18.02 0.80 11.65
CA GLY A 563 18.00 -0.49 10.98
C GLY A 563 16.69 -0.77 10.22
N ASP A 564 16.55 -2.01 9.74
CA ASP A 564 15.52 -2.49 8.79
C ASP A 564 15.47 -1.69 7.47
N PHE A 565 16.25 -2.16 6.49
CA PHE A 565 16.27 -1.61 5.15
C PHE A 565 15.41 -2.42 4.16
N GLY A 566 14.49 -3.28 4.62
CA GLY A 566 13.63 -4.09 3.74
C GLY A 566 12.66 -3.25 2.88
N LEU A 567 12.14 -2.15 3.43
CA LEU A 567 11.29 -1.20 2.69
C LEU A 567 12.06 -0.06 2.01
N SER A 568 13.35 0.07 2.30
CA SER A 568 14.18 1.19 1.90
C SER A 568 14.40 1.27 0.37
N ARG A 569 14.40 2.47 -0.23
CA ARG A 569 14.62 2.67 -1.68
C ARG A 569 15.41 3.96 -2.01
N TYR A 570 16.22 3.88 -3.06
CA TYR A 570 16.95 5.00 -3.67
C TYR A 570 16.00 5.87 -4.52
N MET A 571 16.27 7.18 -4.61
CA MET A 571 15.57 8.10 -5.52
C MET A 571 16.44 8.45 -6.73
N GLU A 572 16.16 7.79 -7.84
CA GLU A 572 16.71 8.09 -9.16
C GLU A 572 15.87 9.18 -9.85
N ASP A 573 16.44 10.39 -9.95
CA ASP A 573 16.03 11.70 -10.54
C ASP A 573 14.55 12.18 -10.52
N SER A 574 13.59 11.26 -10.51
CA SER A 574 12.25 11.47 -9.98
C SER A 574 12.27 11.87 -8.49
N THR A 575 11.33 12.72 -8.08
CA THR A 575 11.32 13.34 -6.74
C THR A 575 10.78 12.45 -5.62
N TYR A 576 10.41 11.19 -5.89
CA TYR A 576 9.66 10.34 -4.96
C TYR A 576 9.55 8.87 -5.40
N TYR A 577 9.19 8.02 -4.44
CA TYR A 577 8.78 6.63 -4.66
C TYR A 577 7.26 6.44 -4.44
N LYS A 578 6.65 5.50 -5.19
CA LYS A 578 5.24 5.07 -5.08
C LYS A 578 5.16 3.60 -4.63
N ALA A 579 4.56 3.33 -3.48
CA ALA A 579 4.54 1.99 -2.89
C ALA A 579 3.50 1.02 -3.48
N SER A 580 3.85 -0.27 -3.46
CA SER A 580 2.96 -1.41 -3.76
C SER A 580 1.94 -1.67 -2.63
N LYS A 581 1.00 -2.60 -2.86
CA LYS A 581 -0.11 -2.94 -1.95
C LYS A 581 0.38 -3.88 -0.82
N GLY A 582 0.86 -3.32 0.29
CA GLY A 582 1.25 -4.05 1.51
C GLY A 582 0.58 -3.53 2.79
N LYS A 583 0.82 -4.20 3.93
CA LYS A 583 0.43 -3.69 5.26
C LYS A 583 1.28 -2.46 5.59
N LEU A 584 0.64 -1.35 5.96
CA LEU A 584 1.29 -0.04 6.10
C LEU A 584 1.18 0.54 7.52
N PRO A 585 2.23 1.20 8.04
CA PRO A 585 2.26 1.74 9.40
C PRO A 585 1.55 3.10 9.49
N ILE A 586 0.23 3.12 9.22
CA ILE A 586 -0.60 4.34 9.06
C ILE A 586 -0.39 5.39 10.17
N LYS A 587 -0.16 4.97 11.42
CA LYS A 587 0.03 5.87 12.58
C LYS A 587 1.37 6.62 12.61
N TRP A 588 2.35 6.19 11.81
CA TRP A 588 3.65 6.84 11.62
C TRP A 588 3.73 7.62 10.30
N MET A 589 2.95 7.21 9.29
CA MET A 589 3.04 7.75 7.94
C MET A 589 2.61 9.22 7.82
N ALA A 590 3.27 9.93 6.90
CA ALA A 590 2.88 11.28 6.49
C ALA A 590 1.55 11.27 5.71
N PRO A 591 0.75 12.35 5.78
CA PRO A 591 -0.56 12.40 5.12
C PRO A 591 -0.48 12.23 3.59
N GLU A 592 0.56 12.72 2.93
CA GLU A 592 0.78 12.49 1.49
C GLU A 592 1.21 11.06 1.16
N SER A 593 1.86 10.35 2.08
CA SER A 593 2.17 8.93 1.94
C SER A 593 0.94 8.05 2.12
N ILE A 594 -0.01 8.47 2.95
CA ILE A 594 -1.32 7.81 3.08
C ILE A 594 -2.15 8.07 1.82
N ASN A 595 -2.47 9.34 1.54
CA ASN A 595 -3.37 9.76 0.46
C ASN A 595 -2.86 9.42 -0.95
N PHE A 596 -1.57 9.63 -1.22
CA PHE A 596 -1.00 9.55 -2.58
C PHE A 596 0.04 8.43 -2.77
N ARG A 597 0.30 7.62 -1.72
CA ARG A 597 1.39 6.61 -1.70
C ARG A 597 2.78 7.17 -1.98
N ARG A 598 2.97 8.49 -1.82
CA ARG A 598 4.23 9.20 -2.05
C ARG A 598 5.18 9.09 -0.86
N PHE A 599 6.41 8.65 -1.10
CA PHE A 599 7.48 8.64 -0.10
C PHE A 599 8.66 9.50 -0.57
N THR A 600 9.20 10.31 0.34
CA THR A 600 10.30 11.28 0.13
C THR A 600 11.02 11.56 1.45
N SER A 601 12.16 12.26 1.43
CA SER A 601 12.82 12.75 2.66
C SER A 601 11.88 13.59 3.55
N ALA A 602 10.89 14.30 2.97
CA ALA A 602 9.91 15.05 3.75
C ALA A 602 8.86 14.17 4.46
N SER A 603 8.53 12.98 3.93
CA SER A 603 7.69 12.01 4.64
C SER A 603 8.48 11.29 5.74
N ASP A 604 9.76 11.05 5.50
CA ASP A 604 10.68 10.51 6.50
C ASP A 604 10.87 11.49 7.67
N VAL A 605 10.94 12.81 7.43
CA VAL A 605 10.95 13.83 8.49
C VAL A 605 9.68 13.78 9.35
N TRP A 606 8.51 13.55 8.76
CA TRP A 606 7.27 13.38 9.52
C TRP A 606 7.33 12.13 10.41
N MET A 607 7.78 10.99 9.86
CA MET A 607 7.95 9.74 10.60
C MET A 607 8.98 9.89 11.74
N PHE A 608 10.09 10.58 11.49
CA PHE A 608 11.07 10.93 12.52
C PHE A 608 10.47 11.84 13.61
N GLY A 609 9.58 12.77 13.26
CA GLY A 609 8.78 13.52 14.25
C GLY A 609 7.97 12.60 15.16
N VAL A 610 7.31 11.57 14.59
CA VAL A 610 6.60 10.54 15.38
C VAL A 610 7.57 9.69 16.21
N CYS A 611 8.75 9.35 15.67
CA CYS A 611 9.78 8.60 16.39
C CYS A 611 10.35 9.37 17.60
N MET A 612 10.61 10.68 17.46
CA MET A 612 10.99 11.55 18.60
C MET A 612 9.91 11.55 19.69
N TRP A 613 8.63 11.55 19.30
CA TRP A 613 7.51 11.43 20.24
C TRP A 613 7.46 10.05 20.90
N GLU A 614 7.66 8.95 20.17
CA GLU A 614 7.77 7.60 20.76
C GLU A 614 8.92 7.52 21.78
N ILE A 615 10.07 8.13 21.49
CA ILE A 615 11.24 8.16 22.40
C ILE A 615 10.89 8.88 23.70
N LEU A 616 10.35 10.10 23.62
CA LEU A 616 9.98 10.91 24.80
C LEU A 616 8.78 10.35 25.58
N MET A 617 7.93 9.57 24.92
CA MET A 617 6.83 8.84 25.57
C MET A 617 7.27 7.45 26.09
N HIS A 618 8.57 7.15 26.10
CA HIS A 618 9.15 5.88 26.54
C HIS A 618 8.56 4.64 25.85
N GLY A 619 8.41 4.71 24.52
CA GLY A 619 8.00 3.58 23.67
C GLY A 619 6.49 3.33 23.60
N VAL A 620 5.64 4.29 24.01
CA VAL A 620 4.19 4.23 23.81
C VAL A 620 3.84 4.32 22.31
N LYS A 621 2.97 3.41 21.83
CA LYS A 621 2.47 3.43 20.43
C LYS A 621 1.74 4.78 20.16
N PRO A 622 2.01 5.49 19.05
CA PRO A 622 1.29 6.73 18.71
C PRO A 622 -0.19 6.45 18.41
N PHE A 623 -1.06 7.45 18.64
CA PHE A 623 -2.52 7.35 18.46
C PHE A 623 -3.13 6.05 19.05
N GLN A 624 -2.82 5.73 20.32
CA GLN A 624 -3.47 4.65 21.06
C GLN A 624 -5.01 4.83 21.09
N GLY A 625 -5.75 3.71 21.06
CA GLY A 625 -7.23 3.70 20.99
C GLY A 625 -7.85 4.12 19.65
N VAL A 626 -7.13 4.84 18.78
CA VAL A 626 -7.61 5.30 17.47
C VAL A 626 -7.50 4.18 16.41
N LYS A 627 -8.51 3.99 15.55
CA LYS A 627 -8.42 3.06 14.41
C LYS A 627 -7.67 3.69 13.25
N ASN A 628 -6.97 2.89 12.43
CA ASN A 628 -6.12 3.41 11.34
C ASN A 628 -6.88 4.33 10.36
N ASN A 629 -8.16 4.05 10.07
CA ASN A 629 -9.00 4.83 9.15
C ASN A 629 -9.36 6.23 9.70
N ASP A 630 -9.32 6.41 11.03
CA ASP A 630 -9.64 7.68 11.70
C ASP A 630 -8.43 8.62 11.74
N VAL A 631 -7.22 8.04 11.78
CA VAL A 631 -5.92 8.74 11.96
C VAL A 631 -5.72 9.83 10.90
N ILE A 632 -5.94 9.50 9.62
CA ILE A 632 -5.82 10.48 8.54
C ILE A 632 -6.81 11.63 8.72
N GLY A 633 -8.03 11.36 9.19
CA GLY A 633 -9.04 12.39 9.45
C GLY A 633 -8.65 13.34 10.57
N ARG A 634 -8.13 12.81 11.68
CA ARG A 634 -7.59 13.59 12.80
C ARG A 634 -6.45 14.50 12.34
N ILE A 635 -5.45 13.92 11.66
CA ILE A 635 -4.32 14.66 11.07
C ILE A 635 -4.80 15.75 10.11
N GLU A 636 -5.83 15.46 9.31
CA GLU A 636 -6.39 16.36 8.31
C GLU A 636 -7.24 17.49 8.90
N ASN A 637 -7.87 17.27 10.06
CA ASN A 637 -8.56 18.29 10.84
C ASN A 637 -7.60 19.14 11.70
N GLY A 638 -6.31 18.81 11.71
CA GLY A 638 -5.26 19.56 12.40
C GLY A 638 -4.77 18.94 13.72
N GLU A 639 -5.36 17.82 14.15
CA GLU A 639 -4.93 17.10 15.37
C GLU A 639 -3.47 16.63 15.23
N ARG A 640 -2.71 16.70 16.32
CA ARG A 640 -1.32 16.24 16.43
C ARG A 640 -1.12 15.50 17.73
N LEU A 641 -0.05 14.72 17.81
CA LEU A 641 0.31 14.01 19.03
C LEU A 641 0.60 15.05 20.16
N PRO A 642 0.10 14.82 21.39
CA PRO A 642 0.20 15.80 22.48
C PRO A 642 1.65 15.96 22.94
N MET A 643 1.97 17.08 23.58
CA MET A 643 3.30 17.30 24.17
C MET A 643 3.59 16.23 25.24
N PRO A 644 4.70 15.46 25.13
CA PRO A 644 5.06 14.47 26.14
C PRO A 644 5.30 15.12 27.51
N PRO A 645 5.03 14.39 28.62
CA PRO A 645 5.41 14.86 29.96
C PRO A 645 6.90 15.21 30.02
N ASN A 646 7.24 16.30 30.72
CA ASN A 646 8.60 16.83 30.87
C ASN A 646 9.34 17.20 29.57
N CYS A 647 8.65 17.25 28.41
CA CYS A 647 9.28 17.65 27.14
C CYS A 647 9.63 19.15 27.11
N PRO A 648 10.87 19.54 26.74
CA PRO A 648 11.22 20.95 26.51
C PRO A 648 10.34 21.59 25.42
N PRO A 649 9.82 22.81 25.62
CA PRO A 649 8.99 23.49 24.61
C PRO A 649 9.70 23.70 23.26
N THR A 650 11.03 23.87 23.28
CA THR A 650 11.87 23.94 22.07
C THR A 650 11.83 22.63 21.27
N LEU A 651 11.87 21.49 21.96
CA LEU A 651 11.84 20.16 21.35
C LEU A 651 10.44 19.79 20.84
N TYR A 652 9.37 20.19 21.54
CA TYR A 652 8.00 20.06 21.02
C TYR A 652 7.70 21.01 19.85
N SER A 653 8.28 22.21 19.85
CA SER A 653 8.29 23.09 18.67
C SER A 653 8.97 22.40 17.48
N LEU A 654 10.07 21.67 17.69
CA LEU A 654 10.76 20.92 16.64
C LEU A 654 9.91 19.77 16.08
N MET A 655 9.28 18.95 16.95
CA MET A 655 8.32 17.91 16.51
C MET A 655 7.14 18.49 15.72
N THR A 656 6.58 19.62 16.16
CA THR A 656 5.43 20.24 15.46
C THR A 656 5.82 20.86 14.11
N LYS A 657 7.07 21.31 13.92
CA LYS A 657 7.62 21.62 12.58
C LYS A 657 7.66 20.37 11.68
N CYS A 658 8.12 19.21 12.19
CA CYS A 658 8.11 17.95 11.43
C CYS A 658 6.69 17.53 11.01
N TRP A 659 5.68 17.83 11.82
CA TRP A 659 4.27 17.54 11.51
C TRP A 659 3.52 18.67 10.78
N ALA A 660 4.23 19.59 10.11
CA ALA A 660 3.62 20.48 9.15
C ALA A 660 2.89 19.66 8.07
N TYR A 661 1.59 19.91 7.84
CA TYR A 661 0.80 19.12 6.89
C TYR A 661 1.34 19.24 5.47
N ASP A 662 1.67 20.47 5.05
CA ASP A 662 2.39 20.80 3.83
C ASP A 662 3.85 20.28 3.91
N PRO A 663 4.25 19.27 3.10
CA PRO A 663 5.58 18.66 3.20
C PRO A 663 6.71 19.64 2.86
N SER A 664 6.43 20.70 2.08
CA SER A 664 7.42 21.72 1.73
C SER A 664 7.81 22.65 2.87
N ARG A 665 7.08 22.59 4.00
CA ARG A 665 7.33 23.38 5.23
C ARG A 665 8.03 22.60 6.33
N ARG A 666 8.28 21.31 6.12
CA ARG A 666 8.99 20.47 7.09
C ARG A 666 10.49 20.78 7.00
N PRO A 667 11.21 20.87 8.13
CA PRO A 667 12.66 21.11 8.14
C PRO A 667 13.39 19.91 7.53
N ARG A 668 14.61 20.11 7.00
CA ARG A 668 15.45 19.00 6.54
C ARG A 668 16.17 18.30 7.69
N PHE A 669 16.67 17.09 7.47
CA PHE A 669 17.40 16.37 8.52
C PHE A 669 18.70 17.08 8.93
N THR A 670 19.33 17.79 8.00
CA THR A 670 20.45 18.70 8.27
C THR A 670 20.09 19.84 9.25
N GLU A 671 18.90 20.43 9.15
CA GLU A 671 18.40 21.46 10.08
C GLU A 671 18.02 20.84 11.43
N LEU A 672 17.33 19.70 11.41
CA LEU A 672 16.93 18.94 12.60
C LEU A 672 18.13 18.53 13.44
N LYS A 673 19.20 18.03 12.81
CA LYS A 673 20.47 17.70 13.45
C LYS A 673 21.06 18.91 14.20
N ALA A 674 21.07 20.08 13.58
CA ALA A 674 21.60 21.29 14.20
C ALA A 674 20.76 21.70 15.43
N GLN A 675 19.43 21.76 15.29
CA GLN A 675 18.55 22.16 16.40
C GLN A 675 18.53 21.13 17.54
N LEU A 676 18.61 19.82 17.25
CA LEU A 676 18.77 18.78 18.27
C LEU A 676 20.13 18.84 18.97
N SER A 677 21.20 19.19 18.26
CA SER A 677 22.52 19.38 18.88
C SER A 677 22.54 20.53 19.89
N THR A 678 21.86 21.65 19.60
CA THR A 678 21.72 22.77 20.52
C THR A 678 20.86 22.40 21.73
N ILE A 679 19.68 21.80 21.50
CA ILE A 679 18.76 21.38 22.57
C ILE A 679 19.40 20.35 23.50
N LEU A 680 20.22 19.43 22.98
CA LEU A 680 20.97 18.45 23.77
C LEU A 680 21.98 19.10 24.71
N GLU A 681 22.69 20.13 24.24
CA GLU A 681 23.69 20.82 25.05
C GLU A 681 23.04 21.73 26.10
N GLU A 682 21.94 22.42 25.75
CA GLU A 682 21.10 23.19 26.69
C GLU A 682 20.56 22.31 27.83
N GLU A 683 20.08 21.10 27.53
CA GLU A 683 19.56 20.17 28.54
C GLU A 683 20.67 19.56 29.40
N LYS A 684 21.85 19.26 28.84
CA LYS A 684 23.01 18.81 29.63
C LYS A 684 23.44 19.86 30.65
N VAL A 685 23.59 21.12 30.24
CA VAL A 685 23.96 22.23 31.15
C VAL A 685 22.94 22.34 32.28
N GLN A 686 21.65 22.32 31.95
CA GLN A 686 20.57 22.31 32.96
C GLN A 686 20.62 21.06 33.85
N GLN A 687 20.95 19.89 33.32
CA GLN A 687 21.11 18.66 34.11
C GLN A 687 22.28 18.78 35.10
N GLU A 688 23.44 19.28 34.67
CA GLU A 688 24.55 19.54 35.57
C GLU A 688 24.20 20.57 36.65
N GLU A 689 23.48 21.63 36.31
CA GLU A 689 23.00 22.63 37.29
C GLU A 689 22.04 22.01 38.31
N ARG A 690 21.08 21.18 37.86
CA ARG A 690 20.16 20.44 38.75
C ARG A 690 20.94 19.48 39.66
N MET A 691 21.93 18.76 39.15
CA MET A 691 22.82 17.90 39.96
C MET A 691 23.64 18.71 40.96
N ARG A 692 24.25 19.84 40.56
CA ARG A 692 25.01 20.74 41.44
C ARG A 692 24.14 21.35 42.56
N MET A 693 22.89 21.69 42.25
CA MET A 693 21.92 22.16 43.25
C MET A 693 21.50 21.05 44.22
N GLU A 694 21.29 19.83 43.74
CA GLU A 694 20.88 18.71 44.57
C GLU A 694 22.01 18.20 45.47
N SER A 695 23.26 18.11 44.98
CA SER A 695 24.43 17.84 45.82
C SER A 695 24.61 18.90 46.93
N ARG A 696 24.30 20.18 46.66
CA ARG A 696 24.33 21.24 47.67
C ARG A 696 23.25 21.08 48.74
N ARG A 697 22.06 20.57 48.38
CA ARG A 697 20.98 20.23 49.32
C ARG A 697 21.37 19.05 50.21
N GLN A 698 21.87 17.97 49.62
CA GLN A 698 22.31 16.79 50.39
C GLN A 698 23.46 17.14 51.35
N ALA A 699 24.41 17.96 50.91
CA ALA A 699 25.48 18.48 51.77
C ALA A 699 25.01 19.41 52.91
N THR A 700 23.81 20.00 52.82
CA THR A 700 23.23 20.80 53.93
C THR A 700 22.35 19.97 54.87
N VAL A 701 21.74 18.87 54.40
CA VAL A 701 20.97 17.95 55.26
C VAL A 701 21.87 17.02 56.09
N SER A 702 23.08 16.70 55.60
CA SER A 702 24.00 15.73 56.25
C SER A 702 24.59 16.15 57.61
N TRP A 703 24.28 17.35 58.13
CA TRP A 703 24.82 17.84 59.40
C TRP A 703 23.93 17.56 60.62
N ASP A 704 22.66 17.21 60.40
CA ASP A 704 21.63 17.16 61.46
C ASP A 704 21.45 15.73 62.03
N SER A 705 22.55 15.00 62.25
CA SER A 705 22.52 13.56 62.59
C SER A 705 23.72 13.08 63.42
N GLY A 706 23.75 13.51 64.69
CA GLY A 706 24.38 12.76 65.79
C GLY A 706 25.88 12.91 66.00
N GLY A 707 26.29 13.95 66.73
CA GLY A 707 27.65 14.03 67.29
C GLY A 707 27.90 15.31 68.11
N SER A 708 27.92 15.18 69.45
CA SER A 708 28.43 16.13 70.47
C SER A 708 28.12 17.63 70.32
N ASP A 709 27.46 18.19 71.34
CA ASP A 709 27.13 19.61 71.48
C ASP A 709 28.35 20.50 71.76
N GLU A 710 29.15 20.80 70.73
CA GLU A 710 30.20 21.83 70.76
C GLU A 710 30.13 22.71 69.51
N ALA A 711 29.82 24.00 69.70
CA ALA A 711 29.58 24.92 68.60
C ALA A 711 30.89 25.28 67.85
N PRO A 712 30.95 25.18 66.52
CA PRO A 712 32.16 25.49 65.77
C PRO A 712 32.57 26.96 65.91
N PRO A 713 33.87 27.27 66.07
CA PRO A 713 34.34 28.62 66.31
C PRO A 713 34.00 29.57 65.15
N LYS A 714 33.49 30.75 65.49
CA LYS A 714 33.11 31.79 64.50
C LYS A 714 34.29 32.12 63.58
N PRO A 715 34.11 32.08 62.24
CA PRO A 715 35.12 32.59 61.31
C PRO A 715 35.40 34.07 61.56
N SER A 716 36.68 34.43 61.68
CA SER A 716 37.13 35.81 61.87
C SER A 716 36.73 36.69 60.69
N ARG A 717 35.71 37.54 60.88
CA ARG A 717 35.20 38.44 59.83
C ARG A 717 36.23 39.53 59.53
N PRO A 718 36.70 39.70 58.28
CA PRO A 718 37.52 40.84 57.89
C PRO A 718 36.80 42.17 58.19
N GLY A 719 37.54 43.14 58.75
CA GLY A 719 36.96 44.35 59.33
C GLY A 719 36.36 45.29 58.30
N TYR A 720 35.08 45.62 58.47
CA TYR A 720 34.45 46.81 57.87
C TYR A 720 34.37 47.92 58.92
N PRO A 721 34.85 49.15 58.64
CA PRO A 721 34.68 50.29 59.52
C PRO A 721 33.20 50.65 59.76
N SER A 722 32.88 51.20 60.93
CA SER A 722 31.52 51.65 61.25
C SER A 722 31.18 53.01 60.61
N PRO A 723 29.93 53.23 60.15
CA PRO A 723 29.51 54.51 59.58
C PRO A 723 29.05 55.52 60.64
N ARG A 724 29.44 56.79 60.49
CA ARG A 724 28.82 57.95 61.16
C ARG A 724 29.26 59.27 60.52
N SER A 725 28.30 60.13 60.14
CA SER A 725 28.42 61.57 59.78
C SER A 725 29.40 61.96 58.64
N SER A 726 29.26 63.05 57.88
CA SER A 726 28.16 63.97 57.51
C SER A 726 28.70 64.92 56.40
N GLU A 727 27.85 65.38 55.47
CA GLU A 727 28.08 66.56 54.56
C GLU A 727 29.20 66.49 53.47
N GLY A 728 29.09 67.33 52.42
CA GLY A 728 30.08 67.49 51.32
C GLY A 728 29.71 66.84 49.94
N PHE A 729 28.73 67.29 49.15
CA PHE A 729 28.66 68.46 48.23
C PHE A 729 29.37 68.34 46.84
N TYR A 730 28.56 68.29 45.76
CA TYR A 730 28.82 68.60 44.32
C TYR A 730 29.74 67.68 43.44
N PRO A 731 29.61 67.71 42.08
CA PRO A 731 28.39 67.84 41.25
C PRO A 731 28.34 66.87 40.02
N SER A 732 27.26 66.95 39.22
CA SER A 732 26.97 66.16 37.99
C SER A 732 27.72 66.64 36.72
N PRO A 733 27.61 65.97 35.54
CA PRO A 733 26.48 66.26 34.63
C PRO A 733 25.97 65.14 33.65
N GLN A 734 24.64 65.08 33.46
CA GLN A 734 23.91 65.01 32.15
C GLN A 734 24.01 63.75 31.23
N HIS A 735 23.09 63.44 30.28
CA HIS A 735 21.77 64.02 29.89
C HIS A 735 20.83 62.95 29.23
N MET A 736 19.54 62.91 29.63
CA MET A 736 18.29 62.57 28.87
C MET A 736 18.07 61.19 28.16
N VAL A 737 16.87 60.54 28.04
CA VAL A 737 15.40 60.90 27.89
C VAL A 737 14.99 61.12 26.42
N GLN A 738 13.88 60.60 25.82
CA GLN A 738 12.72 59.79 26.27
C GLN A 738 11.94 59.09 25.10
N THR A 739 11.15 58.04 25.42
CA THR A 739 9.85 57.53 24.86
C THR A 739 9.38 57.67 23.38
N ASN A 740 8.91 56.52 22.85
CA ASN A 740 7.62 56.25 22.14
C ASN A 740 7.31 56.59 20.66
N HIS A 741 6.48 55.68 20.10
CA HIS A 741 5.43 55.84 19.06
C HIS A 741 5.77 55.79 17.54
N TYR A 742 5.44 54.63 16.94
CA TYR A 742 4.57 54.40 15.76
C TYR A 742 4.74 55.11 14.38
N GLN A 743 4.66 54.25 13.34
CA GLN A 743 4.16 54.43 11.95
C GLN A 743 5.09 54.81 10.74
N VAL A 744 5.25 53.80 9.86
CA VAL A 744 4.93 53.80 8.40
C VAL A 744 5.84 54.51 7.35
N SER A 745 6.55 53.66 6.57
CA SER A 745 6.81 53.70 5.10
C SER A 745 7.79 54.71 4.45
N GLY A 746 8.65 54.21 3.54
CA GLY A 746 9.42 55.00 2.54
C GLY A 746 10.68 54.33 1.95
N TYR A 747 10.65 53.92 0.67
CA TYR A 747 11.80 53.53 -0.20
C TYR A 747 12.03 54.61 -1.30
N PRO A 748 13.08 54.62 -2.18
CA PRO A 748 14.26 53.74 -2.42
C PRO A 748 15.62 54.52 -2.45
N GLY A 749 16.80 54.07 -2.94
CA GLY A 749 17.33 52.72 -3.26
C GLY A 749 17.77 52.42 -4.73
N SER A 750 19.03 52.69 -5.17
CA SER A 750 19.57 52.25 -6.49
C SER A 750 21.12 52.39 -6.69
N HIS A 751 21.67 51.67 -7.69
CA HIS A 751 23.03 51.67 -8.31
C HIS A 751 24.22 51.07 -7.51
N GLY A 752 25.16 50.29 -8.09
CA GLY A 752 25.37 49.82 -9.48
C GLY A 752 26.29 48.58 -9.63
N ILE A 753 26.51 48.09 -10.87
CA ILE A 753 27.03 46.75 -11.29
C ILE A 753 27.57 46.87 -12.75
N PRO A 754 28.63 46.16 -13.28
CA PRO A 754 28.66 44.68 -13.47
C PRO A 754 30.01 43.88 -13.67
N ALA A 755 29.99 42.56 -13.35
CA ALA A 755 30.51 41.39 -14.12
C ALA A 755 32.02 41.15 -14.47
N MET A 756 32.26 39.96 -15.08
CA MET A 756 33.51 39.37 -15.66
C MET A 756 34.59 38.85 -14.67
N ALA A 757 35.50 37.92 -14.99
CA ALA A 757 35.52 36.73 -15.87
C ALA A 757 36.88 35.98 -15.68
N GLY A 758 37.02 34.73 -16.14
CA GLY A 758 38.34 34.10 -16.39
C GLY A 758 38.68 32.85 -15.58
N SER A 759 39.64 32.06 -16.09
CA SER A 759 40.15 30.79 -15.55
C SER A 759 41.67 30.68 -15.80
N ILE A 760 42.27 29.55 -15.41
CA ILE A 760 43.65 29.11 -15.69
C ILE A 760 44.75 29.77 -14.82
N TYR A 761 45.46 28.96 -14.03
CA TYR A 761 46.91 28.74 -14.15
C TYR A 761 47.33 27.40 -13.50
N GLN A 762 48.52 26.87 -13.86
CA GLN A 762 48.96 25.48 -13.63
C GLN A 762 50.21 25.39 -12.73
N GLY A 763 50.50 24.17 -12.23
CA GLY A 763 51.72 23.79 -11.50
C GLY A 763 51.37 22.77 -10.40
N GLN A 764 51.39 21.45 -10.56
CA GLN A 764 52.26 20.50 -11.30
C GLN A 764 53.56 20.14 -10.57
N ALA A 765 53.83 18.82 -10.45
CA ALA A 765 54.99 18.14 -9.84
C ALA A 765 55.09 18.17 -8.29
N SER A 766 55.64 17.15 -7.60
CA SER A 766 55.70 15.70 -7.87
C SER A 766 56.21 14.90 -6.64
N LEU A 767 55.94 13.59 -6.62
CA LEU A 767 56.70 12.49 -5.95
C LEU A 767 56.75 12.34 -4.40
N LEU A 768 56.67 11.07 -4.00
CA LEU A 768 57.29 10.39 -2.84
C LEU A 768 56.81 10.69 -1.39
N ASP A 769 55.77 9.95 -1.01
CA ASP A 769 55.90 8.79 -0.09
C ASP A 769 56.74 8.95 1.21
N GLN A 770 56.04 9.03 2.36
CA GLN A 770 56.55 8.52 3.64
C GLN A 770 55.44 8.24 4.66
N THR A 771 55.66 7.26 5.52
CA THR A 771 54.65 6.63 6.40
C THR A 771 54.72 7.10 7.86
N GLU A 772 53.59 6.91 8.57
CA GLU A 772 53.48 6.67 10.02
C GLU A 772 53.65 7.80 11.07
N LEU A 773 53.23 7.46 12.30
CA LEU A 773 53.56 8.02 13.61
C LEU A 773 53.06 9.44 13.99
N TRP A 774 51.87 9.49 14.58
CA TRP A 774 51.57 10.37 15.73
C TRP A 774 50.79 9.61 16.80
N ASN A 775 51.50 9.05 17.79
CA ASN A 775 50.92 8.34 18.93
C ASN A 775 51.80 8.58 20.16
N HIS A 776 51.32 9.37 21.13
CA HIS A 776 52.12 9.80 22.29
C HIS A 776 51.42 9.52 23.63
N ARG A 777 52.08 8.72 24.46
CA ARG A 777 51.81 8.51 25.89
C ARG A 777 52.99 9.07 26.71
N PRO A 778 52.76 9.57 27.93
CA PRO A 778 53.80 9.69 28.95
C PRO A 778 54.11 8.38 29.68
N GLN A 779 55.39 8.18 29.99
CA GLN A 779 55.97 7.28 31.01
C GLN A 779 55.72 7.85 32.44
N GLU A 780 56.05 7.25 33.58
CA GLU A 780 56.33 5.87 34.05
C GLU A 780 56.32 5.94 35.60
N MET A 781 56.01 4.82 36.28
CA MET A 781 56.80 4.35 37.45
C MET A 781 56.43 2.90 37.77
N SER A 782 57.41 2.09 38.17
CA SER A 782 57.26 0.66 38.49
C SER A 782 57.30 0.39 39.99
N MET A 783 56.60 -0.66 40.49
CA MET A 783 57.26 -1.76 41.22
C MET A 783 56.34 -2.90 41.73
N TRP A 784 56.85 -4.14 41.54
CA TRP A 784 56.61 -5.42 42.24
C TRP A 784 55.21 -6.09 42.36
N GLN A 785 55.21 -7.36 41.97
CA GLN A 785 54.36 -8.51 42.38
C GLN A 785 55.30 -9.54 43.09
N PRO A 786 54.85 -10.61 43.81
CA PRO A 786 53.84 -11.58 43.33
C PRO A 786 53.00 -12.38 44.37
N SER A 787 52.21 -13.32 43.83
CA SER A 787 51.91 -14.70 44.32
C SER A 787 50.93 -15.00 45.49
N VAL A 788 49.89 -15.79 45.14
CA VAL A 788 49.03 -16.76 45.89
C VAL A 788 48.22 -16.38 47.15
N GLU A 789 46.97 -16.92 47.18
CA GLU A 789 46.17 -17.50 48.31
C GLU A 789 46.09 -16.75 49.67
N ASP A 790 44.94 -16.55 50.35
CA ASP A 790 43.58 -17.11 50.23
C ASP A 790 42.54 -16.23 50.99
N SER A 791 41.24 -16.45 50.75
CA SER A 791 40.06 -16.24 51.61
C SER A 791 39.81 -14.91 52.37
N ALA A 792 38.92 -14.12 51.77
CA ALA A 792 37.64 -13.63 52.35
C ALA A 792 37.60 -12.76 53.64
N ALA A 793 37.28 -11.47 53.45
CA ALA A 793 36.39 -10.69 54.33
C ALA A 793 35.67 -9.57 53.53
N LEU A 794 34.58 -9.05 54.10
CA LEU A 794 33.68 -8.02 53.54
C LEU A 794 34.38 -6.62 53.44
N ASP A 795 33.87 -5.57 52.77
CA ASP A 795 32.45 -5.24 52.50
C ASP A 795 32.19 -4.19 51.39
N LEU A 796 30.92 -4.09 50.97
CA LEU A 796 30.17 -2.93 50.44
C LEU A 796 30.78 -2.00 49.33
N ARG A 797 30.33 -2.16 48.06
CA ARG A 797 29.84 -1.04 47.19
C ARG A 797 29.22 -1.51 45.85
N GLY A 798 28.07 -0.92 45.49
CA GLY A 798 27.62 -0.74 44.09
C GLY A 798 26.90 -1.90 43.38
N MET A 799 25.61 -2.14 43.66
CA MET A 799 24.79 -3.08 42.87
C MET A 799 24.47 -2.56 41.46
N GLY A 800 24.84 -3.30 40.43
CA GLY A 800 24.15 -3.31 39.14
C GLY A 800 23.12 -4.44 39.12
N GLN A 801 21.83 -4.14 39.28
CA GLN A 801 20.79 -5.17 39.29
C GLN A 801 20.48 -5.70 37.89
N VAL A 802 21.10 -6.83 37.54
CA VAL A 802 20.64 -7.69 36.44
C VAL A 802 19.29 -8.28 36.84
N LEU A 803 18.28 -8.14 35.98
CA LEU A 803 16.95 -8.73 36.19
C LEU A 803 17.05 -10.26 36.25
N PRO A 804 16.45 -10.93 37.26
CA PRO A 804 16.39 -12.39 37.31
C PRO A 804 15.82 -12.99 36.01
N PRO A 805 16.40 -14.09 35.47
CA PRO A 805 16.02 -14.63 34.17
C PRO A 805 14.52 -14.86 33.97
N HIS A 806 13.81 -15.33 35.01
CA HIS A 806 12.37 -15.60 34.96
C HIS A 806 11.52 -14.35 34.65
N LEU A 807 11.92 -13.15 35.10
CA LEU A 807 11.22 -11.90 34.80
C LEU A 807 11.48 -11.39 33.38
N MET A 808 12.56 -11.86 32.75
CA MET A 808 12.86 -11.59 31.33
C MET A 808 12.10 -12.57 30.43
N GLU A 809 12.02 -13.84 30.84
CA GLU A 809 11.20 -14.88 30.20
C GLU A 809 9.70 -14.56 30.26
N GLU A 810 9.17 -14.17 31.43
CA GLU A 810 7.77 -13.74 31.58
C GLU A 810 7.43 -12.51 30.71
N ARG A 811 8.37 -11.57 30.57
CA ARG A 811 8.22 -10.42 29.64
C ARG A 811 8.25 -10.85 28.17
N LEU A 812 9.10 -11.79 27.78
CA LEU A 812 9.15 -12.33 26.42
C LEU A 812 7.84 -13.07 26.08
N ILE A 813 7.36 -13.94 26.97
CA ILE A 813 6.06 -14.62 26.83
C ILE A 813 4.93 -13.60 26.66
N ARG A 814 4.92 -12.52 27.45
CA ARG A 814 3.91 -11.47 27.37
C ARG A 814 4.00 -10.66 26.06
N GLN A 815 5.20 -10.31 25.60
CA GLN A 815 5.38 -9.68 24.28
C GLN A 815 4.96 -10.60 23.14
N GLN A 816 5.22 -11.91 23.25
CA GLN A 816 4.81 -12.90 22.26
C GLN A 816 3.28 -13.08 22.25
N GLN A 817 2.61 -13.05 23.41
CA GLN A 817 1.15 -13.01 23.50
C GLN A 817 0.56 -11.72 22.90
N GLU A 818 1.09 -10.55 23.25
CA GLU A 818 0.63 -9.26 22.68
C GLU A 818 0.88 -9.20 21.15
N MET A 819 1.95 -9.83 20.65
CA MET A 819 2.23 -9.99 19.22
C MET A 819 1.27 -10.98 18.54
N GLU A 820 0.98 -12.13 19.14
CA GLU A 820 -0.04 -13.06 18.65
C GLU A 820 -1.45 -12.45 18.67
N GLU A 821 -1.75 -11.54 19.62
CA GLU A 821 -3.01 -10.81 19.65
C GLU A 821 -3.09 -9.73 18.57
N ASP A 822 -2.06 -8.88 18.41
CA ASP A 822 -1.97 -7.95 17.27
C ASP A 822 -2.03 -8.73 15.94
N GLN A 823 -1.39 -9.90 15.81
CA GLN A 823 -1.45 -10.75 14.62
C GLN A 823 -2.84 -11.36 14.40
N ARG A 824 -3.45 -12.01 15.41
CA ARG A 824 -4.80 -12.61 15.28
C ARG A 824 -5.85 -11.55 15.00
N TRP A 825 -5.69 -10.35 15.55
CA TRP A 825 -6.53 -9.19 15.22
C TRP A 825 -6.32 -8.73 13.78
N LEU A 826 -5.06 -8.59 13.32
CA LEU A 826 -4.74 -8.23 11.94
C LEU A 826 -5.21 -9.28 10.92
N GLU A 827 -5.13 -10.58 11.23
CA GLU A 827 -5.65 -11.65 10.37
C GLU A 827 -7.18 -11.64 10.29
N LYS A 828 -7.85 -11.35 11.41
CA LYS A 828 -9.31 -11.21 11.47
C LYS A 828 -9.77 -10.00 10.66
N GLU A 829 -9.11 -8.85 10.80
CA GLU A 829 -9.42 -7.65 10.03
C GLU A 829 -9.03 -7.80 8.55
N GLU A 830 -7.99 -8.56 8.22
CA GLU A 830 -7.62 -8.90 6.84
C GLU A 830 -8.67 -9.80 6.14
N ARG A 831 -9.43 -10.61 6.90
CA ARG A 831 -10.63 -11.32 6.38
C ARG A 831 -11.83 -10.40 6.18
N PHE A 832 -11.92 -9.28 6.90
CA PHE A 832 -12.96 -8.25 6.68
C PHE A 832 -12.59 -7.21 5.61
N LEU A 833 -11.29 -7.03 5.33
CA LEU A 833 -10.78 -6.10 4.30
C LEU A 833 -10.58 -6.77 2.93
N LYS A 834 -10.59 -8.10 2.86
CA LYS A 834 -10.73 -8.85 1.60
C LYS A 834 -12.22 -9.14 1.35
N PRO A 835 -12.75 -8.94 0.13
CA PRO A 835 -13.99 -9.60 -0.27
C PRO A 835 -13.68 -11.10 -0.39
N ASP A 836 -13.96 -11.87 0.66
CA ASP A 836 -13.50 -13.25 0.78
C ASP A 836 -14.35 -14.21 -0.07
N VAL A 837 -13.97 -14.36 -1.34
CA VAL A 837 -14.57 -15.31 -2.30
C VAL A 837 -14.13 -16.75 -1.91
N ARG A 838 -14.70 -17.26 -0.82
CA ARG A 838 -14.36 -18.55 -0.21
C ARG A 838 -15.59 -19.33 0.30
N LEU A 839 -16.60 -19.45 -0.53
CA LEU A 839 -17.61 -20.50 -0.43
C LEU A 839 -17.71 -21.25 -1.77
N SER A 840 -18.02 -22.55 -1.71
CA SER A 840 -18.03 -23.52 -2.83
C SER A 840 -16.67 -24.14 -3.23
N ARG A 841 -15.97 -24.76 -2.27
CA ARG A 841 -15.10 -25.93 -2.56
C ARG A 841 -15.90 -27.23 -2.34
N GLY A 842 -16.93 -27.44 -3.17
CA GLY A 842 -17.73 -28.66 -3.19
C GLY A 842 -17.14 -29.66 -4.18
N SER A 843 -16.96 -30.92 -3.76
CA SER A 843 -16.33 -31.96 -4.60
C SER A 843 -17.37 -32.63 -5.49
N ILE A 844 -17.17 -32.59 -6.81
CA ILE A 844 -17.78 -33.52 -7.76
C ILE A 844 -16.67 -33.96 -8.71
N ASP A 845 -16.19 -35.19 -8.52
CA ASP A 845 -15.43 -35.91 -9.54
C ASP A 845 -16.40 -36.62 -10.51
N ARG A 846 -15.86 -37.06 -11.65
CA ARG A 846 -16.62 -37.68 -12.75
C ARG A 846 -17.19 -39.05 -12.38
N GLU A 847 -18.42 -39.31 -12.81
CA GLU A 847 -18.80 -40.57 -13.47
C GLU A 847 -19.74 -40.28 -14.66
N ASP A 848 -19.72 -41.15 -15.67
CA ASP A 848 -20.54 -41.08 -16.88
C ASP A 848 -21.94 -41.70 -16.66
N GLY A 849 -22.88 -41.52 -17.61
CA GLY A 849 -23.90 -42.56 -17.84
C GLY A 849 -25.40 -42.24 -17.78
N SER A 850 -25.86 -41.21 -18.50
CA SER A 850 -27.09 -41.27 -19.35
C SER A 850 -28.53 -41.51 -18.78
N PHE A 851 -29.51 -40.93 -19.50
CA PHE A 851 -30.96 -41.24 -19.54
C PHE A 851 -31.93 -40.90 -18.36
N GLN A 852 -32.76 -39.87 -18.65
CA GLN A 852 -34.24 -39.80 -18.48
C GLN A 852 -34.94 -40.01 -17.12
N GLY A 853 -35.83 -39.06 -16.80
CA GLY A 853 -37.16 -39.35 -16.21
C GLY A 853 -37.43 -38.77 -14.82
N PRO A 854 -38.54 -38.03 -14.59
CA PRO A 854 -38.80 -37.36 -13.30
C PRO A 854 -39.96 -37.95 -12.46
N THR A 855 -40.12 -37.37 -11.26
CA THR A 855 -41.21 -37.52 -10.27
C THR A 855 -41.14 -38.72 -9.30
N GLY A 856 -41.49 -38.50 -8.03
CA GLY A 856 -41.57 -39.52 -6.98
C GLY A 856 -41.32 -38.97 -5.56
N ASN A 857 -42.35 -38.92 -4.73
CA ASN A 857 -42.31 -38.37 -3.36
C ASN A 857 -41.77 -39.37 -2.32
N GLN A 858 -41.12 -38.84 -1.26
CA GLN A 858 -41.11 -39.33 0.14
C GLN A 858 -40.68 -40.79 0.45
N HIS A 859 -39.71 -40.97 1.37
CA HIS A 859 -40.00 -41.51 2.71
C HIS A 859 -38.83 -41.36 3.72
N ILE A 860 -39.17 -41.46 5.01
CA ILE A 860 -38.30 -41.32 6.20
C ILE A 860 -37.65 -42.66 6.60
N TYR A 861 -36.42 -42.66 7.14
CA TYR A 861 -36.00 -43.55 8.25
C TYR A 861 -34.80 -42.98 9.05
N GLN A 862 -34.57 -43.48 10.28
CA GLN A 862 -33.61 -42.97 11.28
C GLN A 862 -32.66 -44.07 11.84
N PRO A 863 -31.62 -43.75 12.66
CA PRO A 863 -30.35 -44.54 12.72
C PRO A 863 -30.14 -45.48 13.91
N VAL A 864 -29.05 -46.26 13.86
CA VAL A 864 -28.43 -47.10 14.92
C VAL A 864 -26.89 -47.00 14.83
N GLY A 865 -26.11 -47.26 15.90
CA GLY A 865 -24.62 -47.15 15.89
C GLY A 865 -23.87 -47.82 17.07
N LYS A 866 -22.63 -47.34 17.37
CA LYS A 866 -21.58 -47.85 18.33
C LYS A 866 -20.64 -48.95 17.77
N PRO A 867 -19.46 -49.27 18.39
CA PRO A 867 -18.74 -48.65 19.54
C PRO A 867 -17.21 -48.35 19.34
N ASP A 868 -16.58 -47.65 20.33
CA ASP A 868 -15.12 -47.46 20.55
C ASP A 868 -14.40 -48.66 21.22
N PRO A 869 -13.05 -48.74 21.28
CA PRO A 869 -12.32 -48.35 22.52
C PRO A 869 -10.83 -47.86 22.42
N ALA A 870 -10.38 -47.12 23.45
CA ALA A 870 -9.11 -47.26 24.22
C ALA A 870 -8.21 -46.00 24.43
N ALA A 871 -7.71 -45.79 25.67
CA ALA A 871 -6.74 -44.75 26.07
C ALA A 871 -6.08 -45.07 27.45
N PRO A 872 -4.85 -44.58 27.73
CA PRO A 872 -4.39 -44.31 29.13
C PRO A 872 -3.41 -43.10 29.28
N PRO A 873 -2.94 -42.69 30.49
CA PRO A 873 -3.53 -42.67 31.84
C PRO A 873 -3.45 -41.26 32.53
N LYS A 874 -3.46 -41.16 33.88
CA LYS A 874 -3.70 -39.93 34.70
C LYS A 874 -2.54 -39.51 35.65
N LYS A 875 -2.64 -38.30 36.22
CA LYS A 875 -1.72 -37.66 37.21
C LYS A 875 -1.73 -38.29 38.64
N PRO A 876 -0.65 -38.12 39.44
CA PRO A 876 -0.60 -38.38 40.90
C PRO A 876 -0.91 -37.12 41.79
N PRO A 877 -1.00 -37.24 43.15
CA PRO A 877 -1.68 -36.28 44.04
C PRO A 877 -0.79 -35.40 44.98
N ARG A 878 -1.43 -34.62 45.88
CA ARG A 878 -0.85 -33.60 46.80
C ARG A 878 -1.15 -33.87 48.31
N PRO A 879 -0.17 -33.66 49.21
CA PRO A 879 -0.31 -33.09 50.57
C PRO A 879 0.21 -31.62 50.63
N GLY A 880 0.00 -30.78 51.65
CA GLY A 880 -0.65 -30.92 52.97
C GLY A 880 -0.98 -29.53 53.58
N ALA A 881 -0.87 -29.38 54.91
CA ALA A 881 -1.18 -28.17 55.72
C ALA A 881 -0.40 -28.23 57.08
N PRO A 882 -0.51 -27.31 58.08
CA PRO A 882 -1.38 -26.11 58.20
C PRO A 882 -0.78 -24.83 58.86
N GLY A 883 -1.58 -23.75 58.94
CA GLY A 883 -1.44 -22.60 59.87
C GLY A 883 -1.02 -21.25 59.25
N HIS A 884 -1.50 -20.08 59.70
CA HIS A 884 -2.54 -19.78 60.70
C HIS A 884 -3.04 -18.30 60.60
N LEU A 885 -4.36 -18.05 60.50
CA LEU A 885 -5.12 -16.78 60.77
C LEU A 885 -4.74 -15.48 60.01
N SER A 886 -5.65 -14.51 59.73
CA SER A 886 -7.13 -14.45 59.80
C SER A 886 -7.72 -13.19 59.13
N ASN A 887 -9.00 -13.26 58.74
CA ASN A 887 -9.98 -12.16 58.51
C ASN A 887 -9.84 -11.29 57.22
N LEU A 888 -10.92 -10.91 56.52
CA LEU A 888 -12.37 -11.18 56.68
C LEU A 888 -13.15 -10.94 55.36
N SER A 889 -14.19 -11.75 55.06
CA SER A 889 -15.32 -11.53 54.10
C SER A 889 -15.02 -11.25 52.60
N SER A 890 -15.83 -11.59 51.57
CA SER A 890 -17.00 -12.49 51.33
C SER A 890 -17.48 -12.27 49.86
N ILE A 891 -18.19 -13.12 49.08
CA ILE A 891 -18.78 -14.47 49.24
C ILE A 891 -19.08 -15.13 47.85
N SER A 892 -19.40 -16.44 47.84
CA SER A 892 -20.07 -17.27 46.79
C SER A 892 -19.67 -17.25 45.29
N SER A 893 -19.26 -18.45 44.83
CA SER A 893 -19.57 -19.07 43.51
C SER A 893 -20.30 -20.42 43.80
N PRO A 894 -20.51 -21.41 42.89
CA PRO A 894 -20.34 -21.48 41.42
C PRO A 894 -21.50 -22.21 40.65
N ALA A 895 -21.25 -22.53 39.37
CA ALA A 895 -21.61 -23.76 38.63
C ALA A 895 -22.75 -23.79 37.56
N ASP A 896 -22.48 -24.65 36.57
CA ASP A 896 -23.33 -25.39 35.62
C ASP A 896 -23.90 -24.81 34.31
N SER A 897 -23.80 -25.71 33.31
CA SER A 897 -24.51 -25.83 32.02
C SER A 897 -24.02 -25.10 30.75
N TYR A 898 -24.29 -25.78 29.63
CA TYR A 898 -23.92 -25.46 28.24
C TYR A 898 -25.12 -24.85 27.48
N ASN A 899 -24.84 -24.36 26.26
CA ASN A 899 -25.76 -23.93 25.19
C ASN A 899 -26.40 -22.52 25.29
N GLU A 900 -26.78 -22.08 24.08
CA GLU A 900 -27.54 -20.87 23.69
C GLU A 900 -26.88 -19.48 23.77
N GLY A 901 -26.88 -18.82 22.60
CA GLY A 901 -27.19 -17.40 22.42
C GLY A 901 -26.43 -16.34 23.22
N VAL A 902 -25.53 -15.61 22.55
CA VAL A 902 -24.98 -14.34 23.08
C VAL A 902 -26.07 -13.25 23.09
N LYS A 903 -26.93 -13.29 24.10
CA LYS A 903 -27.70 -12.12 24.56
C LYS A 903 -26.72 -11.15 25.19
N LEU A 904 -26.56 -9.98 24.58
CA LEU A 904 -25.91 -8.84 25.23
C LEU A 904 -26.75 -8.45 26.47
N GLN A 905 -26.21 -8.69 27.67
CA GLN A 905 -26.69 -7.97 28.85
C GLN A 905 -26.30 -6.49 28.70
N PRO A 906 -27.19 -5.55 29.02
CA PRO A 906 -26.88 -4.13 28.94
C PRO A 906 -25.91 -3.76 30.06
N GLN A 907 -24.62 -3.63 29.74
CA GLN A 907 -23.73 -2.81 30.57
C GLN A 907 -24.21 -1.36 30.49
N GLU A 908 -24.31 -0.70 31.64
CA GLU A 908 -24.64 0.72 31.72
C GLU A 908 -23.50 1.55 31.14
N ILE A 909 -23.60 1.89 29.86
CA ILE A 909 -22.74 2.88 29.22
C ILE A 909 -23.14 4.25 29.79
N SER A 910 -22.39 4.71 30.79
CA SER A 910 -22.50 6.09 31.26
C SER A 910 -22.30 7.05 30.08
N PRO A 911 -23.22 8.00 29.83
CA PRO A 911 -23.12 8.89 28.70
C PRO A 911 -21.88 9.79 28.88
N PRO A 912 -21.07 10.01 27.82
CA PRO A 912 -20.03 11.02 27.89
C PRO A 912 -20.70 12.39 28.15
N PRO A 913 -20.05 13.31 28.90
CA PRO A 913 -20.66 14.56 29.32
C PRO A 913 -20.92 15.47 28.11
N THR A 914 -22.14 15.39 27.58
CA THR A 914 -22.77 16.52 26.90
C THR A 914 -22.98 17.63 27.93
N ALA A 915 -23.05 18.88 27.48
CA ALA A 915 -23.18 20.03 28.38
C ALA A 915 -24.43 19.90 29.28
N ASN A 916 -24.42 20.56 30.45
CA ASN A 916 -25.58 20.71 31.33
C ASN A 916 -26.66 21.62 30.69
N LEU A 917 -27.22 21.13 29.59
CA LEU A 917 -28.47 21.57 28.99
C LEU A 917 -29.59 20.75 29.62
N ASP A 918 -30.60 21.41 30.16
CA ASP A 918 -31.79 20.71 30.61
C ASP A 918 -32.48 20.03 29.42
N ARG A 919 -32.69 18.72 29.50
CA ARG A 919 -33.39 17.93 28.48
C ARG A 919 -34.89 17.81 28.75
N SER A 920 -35.37 18.37 29.85
CA SER A 920 -36.80 18.43 30.17
C SER A 920 -37.55 19.19 29.09
N ASN A 921 -38.44 18.50 28.37
CA ASN A 921 -39.20 19.01 27.22
C ASN A 921 -38.35 19.33 25.95
N ASP A 922 -37.11 18.83 25.84
CA ASP A 922 -36.34 18.93 24.60
C ASP A 922 -36.86 17.92 23.55
N LYS A 923 -37.92 18.31 22.84
CA LYS A 923 -38.53 17.50 21.77
C LYS A 923 -37.52 16.98 20.73
N VAL A 924 -36.42 17.71 20.47
CA VAL A 924 -35.39 17.26 19.50
C VAL A 924 -34.62 16.09 20.09
N TYR A 925 -34.17 16.19 21.34
CA TYR A 925 -33.53 15.09 22.08
C TYR A 925 -34.46 13.87 22.22
N GLU A 926 -35.74 14.08 22.51
CA GLU A 926 -36.74 13.01 22.59
C GLU A 926 -36.88 12.25 21.25
N ASN A 927 -36.96 12.97 20.12
CA ASN A 927 -37.10 12.34 18.80
C ASN A 927 -35.80 11.70 18.30
N VAL A 928 -34.62 12.26 18.58
CA VAL A 928 -33.34 11.58 18.32
C VAL A 928 -33.27 10.28 19.13
N THR A 929 -33.67 10.32 20.40
CA THR A 929 -33.74 9.13 21.25
C THR A 929 -34.75 8.10 20.72
N GLY A 930 -35.88 8.55 20.15
CA GLY A 930 -36.86 7.70 19.46
C GLY A 930 -36.29 7.00 18.23
N LEU A 931 -35.57 7.74 17.37
CA LEU A 931 -34.90 7.18 16.18
C LEU A 931 -33.79 6.18 16.56
N VAL A 932 -32.98 6.50 17.56
CA VAL A 932 -31.95 5.57 18.09
C VAL A 932 -32.60 4.30 18.65
N LYS A 933 -33.73 4.41 19.37
CA LYS A 933 -34.49 3.25 19.85
C LYS A 933 -35.01 2.39 18.70
N ALA A 934 -35.58 2.99 17.65
CA ALA A 934 -36.07 2.26 16.47
C ALA A 934 -34.93 1.49 15.76
N VAL A 935 -33.74 2.08 15.66
CA VAL A 935 -32.54 1.41 15.10
C VAL A 935 -32.06 0.26 15.99
N ILE A 936 -32.03 0.42 17.32
CA ILE A 936 -31.67 -0.65 18.26
C ILE A 936 -32.69 -1.80 18.20
N GLU A 937 -33.99 -1.48 18.13
CA GLU A 937 -35.05 -2.47 18.03
C GLU A 937 -34.97 -3.25 16.72
N MET A 938 -34.80 -2.56 15.58
CA MET A 938 -34.49 -3.18 14.29
C MET A 938 -33.24 -4.06 14.38
N SER A 939 -32.17 -3.60 15.04
CA SER A 939 -30.94 -4.40 15.20
C SER A 939 -31.14 -5.66 16.03
N SER A 940 -32.09 -5.68 16.96
CA SER A 940 -32.45 -6.87 17.75
C SER A 940 -33.30 -7.87 16.94
N LYS A 941 -34.19 -7.37 16.07
CA LYS A 941 -35.15 -8.18 15.32
C LYS A 941 -34.61 -8.73 14.00
N ILE A 942 -33.74 -8.01 13.30
CA ILE A 942 -33.29 -8.37 11.94
C ILE A 942 -32.64 -9.76 11.84
N GLN A 943 -31.96 -10.25 12.89
CA GLN A 943 -31.24 -11.53 12.82
C GLN A 943 -32.17 -12.75 12.67
N PRO A 944 -33.14 -13.00 13.57
CA PRO A 944 -34.12 -14.08 13.39
C PRO A 944 -35.15 -13.79 12.28
N ALA A 945 -35.40 -12.52 11.93
CA ALA A 945 -36.50 -12.15 11.05
C ALA A 945 -36.38 -12.64 9.59
N PRO A 946 -37.52 -12.99 8.96
CA PRO A 946 -37.61 -13.28 7.53
C PRO A 946 -37.72 -11.99 6.69
N PRO A 947 -37.52 -12.04 5.35
CA PRO A 947 -37.43 -10.86 4.47
C PRO A 947 -38.64 -9.93 4.47
N GLU A 948 -39.82 -10.46 4.75
CA GLU A 948 -41.09 -9.75 4.74
C GLU A 948 -41.15 -8.71 5.88
N GLU A 949 -40.49 -8.99 7.01
CA GLU A 949 -40.43 -8.09 8.17
C GLU A 949 -39.40 -6.95 8.01
N TYR A 950 -38.48 -7.04 7.05
CA TYR A 950 -37.44 -6.02 6.86
C TYR A 950 -38.05 -4.65 6.50
N VAL A 951 -39.13 -4.65 5.70
CA VAL A 951 -39.83 -3.43 5.27
C VAL A 951 -40.56 -2.76 6.45
N PRO A 952 -41.35 -3.46 7.29
CA PRO A 952 -41.81 -2.92 8.57
C PRO A 952 -40.70 -2.30 9.43
N MET A 953 -39.56 -2.97 9.63
CA MET A 953 -38.48 -2.43 10.48
C MET A 953 -37.92 -1.10 9.96
N VAL A 954 -37.61 -1.01 8.66
CA VAL A 954 -37.09 0.22 8.04
C VAL A 954 -38.17 1.30 7.97
N LYS A 955 -39.45 0.92 7.89
CA LYS A 955 -40.58 1.87 7.95
C LYS A 955 -40.70 2.55 9.31
N GLU A 956 -40.52 1.82 10.43
CA GLU A 956 -40.53 2.42 11.77
C GLU A 956 -39.34 3.38 11.98
N VAL A 957 -38.15 3.01 11.51
CA VAL A 957 -36.97 3.89 11.50
C VAL A 957 -37.24 5.16 10.66
N GLY A 958 -37.83 5.00 9.46
CA GLY A 958 -38.21 6.13 8.60
C GLY A 958 -39.35 7.00 9.16
N LEU A 959 -40.24 6.44 9.99
CA LEU A 959 -41.27 7.17 10.70
C LEU A 959 -40.66 8.01 11.84
N ALA A 960 -39.78 7.42 12.64
CA ALA A 960 -39.06 8.13 13.70
C ALA A 960 -38.19 9.27 13.14
N LEU A 961 -37.51 9.06 12.00
CA LEU A 961 -36.77 10.13 11.33
C LEU A 961 -37.71 11.25 10.83
N ARG A 962 -38.89 10.92 10.30
CA ARG A 962 -39.86 11.94 9.86
C ARG A 962 -40.32 12.82 11.01
N THR A 963 -40.60 12.25 12.18
CA THR A 963 -40.99 13.01 13.37
C THR A 963 -39.85 13.88 13.90
N LEU A 964 -38.61 13.37 13.87
CA LEU A 964 -37.41 14.15 14.18
C LEU A 964 -37.25 15.35 13.24
N LEU A 965 -37.28 15.13 11.92
CA LEU A 965 -37.09 16.18 10.93
C LEU A 965 -38.16 17.28 11.06
N ALA A 966 -39.44 16.91 11.19
CA ALA A 966 -40.52 17.88 11.40
C ALA A 966 -40.35 18.69 12.70
N THR A 967 -39.89 18.06 13.78
CA THR A 967 -39.59 18.74 15.05
C THR A 967 -38.39 19.70 14.91
N VAL A 968 -37.41 19.36 14.08
CA VAL A 968 -36.27 20.25 13.77
C VAL A 968 -36.73 21.41 12.88
N ASP A 969 -37.62 21.19 11.91
CA ASP A 969 -38.24 22.25 11.10
C ASP A 969 -39.07 23.22 11.95
N GLU A 970 -39.80 22.73 12.97
CA GLU A 970 -40.45 23.57 14.00
C GLU A 970 -39.42 24.38 14.84
N THR A 971 -38.21 23.86 15.01
CA THR A 971 -37.17 24.46 15.88
C THR A 971 -36.28 25.48 15.15
N ILE A 972 -36.01 25.28 13.86
CA ILE A 972 -35.12 26.15 13.04
C ILE A 972 -35.46 27.65 13.16
N PRO A 973 -36.73 28.10 13.05
CA PRO A 973 -37.07 29.52 13.13
C PRO A 973 -36.70 30.23 14.44
N ALA A 974 -36.51 29.48 15.54
CA ALA A 974 -36.08 30.01 16.83
C ALA A 974 -34.55 30.13 16.96
N LEU A 975 -33.77 29.46 16.10
CA LEU A 975 -32.31 29.44 16.13
C LEU A 975 -31.70 30.57 15.25
N PRO A 976 -30.44 30.97 15.49
CA PRO A 976 -29.81 32.04 14.71
C PRO A 976 -29.71 31.69 13.22
N ALA A 977 -30.09 32.60 12.33
CA ALA A 977 -30.09 32.37 10.87
C ALA A 977 -28.71 31.93 10.31
N SER A 978 -27.62 32.28 10.99
CA SER A 978 -26.27 31.81 10.66
C SER A 978 -26.05 30.29 10.80
N THR A 979 -26.87 29.58 11.60
CA THR A 979 -26.77 28.12 11.79
C THR A 979 -27.77 27.32 10.96
N HIS A 980 -28.79 27.96 10.37
CA HIS A 980 -29.84 27.27 9.60
C HIS A 980 -29.26 26.38 8.49
N ARG A 981 -28.24 26.87 7.77
CA ARG A 981 -27.56 26.11 6.72
C ARG A 981 -26.80 24.89 7.24
N GLU A 982 -26.24 24.94 8.45
CA GLU A 982 -25.55 23.80 9.08
C GLU A 982 -26.57 22.70 9.40
N ILE A 983 -27.73 23.10 9.93
CA ILE A 983 -28.85 22.20 10.27
C ILE A 983 -29.48 21.60 9.00
N GLU A 984 -29.76 22.40 7.97
CA GLU A 984 -30.26 21.91 6.67
C GLU A 984 -29.37 20.84 6.04
N MET A 985 -28.04 21.01 6.13
CA MET A 985 -27.09 20.03 5.58
C MET A 985 -27.12 18.71 6.36
N ALA A 986 -27.26 18.77 7.69
CA ALA A 986 -27.45 17.59 8.52
C ALA A 986 -28.81 16.91 8.27
N GLN A 987 -29.90 17.65 8.11
CA GLN A 987 -31.20 17.10 7.69
C GLN A 987 -31.13 16.41 6.32
N LYS A 988 -30.38 16.98 5.36
CA LYS A 988 -30.15 16.38 4.03
C LYS A 988 -29.30 15.11 4.11
N LEU A 989 -28.33 15.04 5.02
CA LEU A 989 -27.56 13.83 5.30
C LEU A 989 -28.48 12.68 5.79
N LEU A 990 -29.31 12.91 6.81
CA LEU A 990 -30.22 11.86 7.34
C LEU A 990 -31.20 11.31 6.29
N ASN A 991 -31.67 12.16 5.36
CA ASN A 991 -32.50 11.70 4.25
C ASN A 991 -31.71 10.82 3.25
N SER A 992 -30.41 11.09 3.06
CA SER A 992 -29.50 10.23 2.29
C SER A 992 -29.25 8.90 3.01
N ASP A 993 -29.02 8.92 4.34
CA ASP A 993 -28.73 7.71 5.13
C ASP A 993 -29.94 6.77 5.20
N LEU A 994 -31.17 7.31 5.31
CA LEU A 994 -32.40 6.53 5.16
C LEU A 994 -32.54 5.97 3.73
N GLY A 995 -32.11 6.72 2.71
CA GLY A 995 -32.05 6.26 1.32
C GLY A 995 -31.09 5.07 1.14
N GLU A 996 -29.90 5.12 1.74
CA GLU A 996 -28.96 4.00 1.74
C GLU A 996 -29.51 2.81 2.55
N LEU A 997 -30.12 3.04 3.71
CA LEU A 997 -30.76 1.98 4.50
C LEU A 997 -31.83 1.23 3.69
N ILE A 998 -32.69 1.95 2.96
CA ILE A 998 -33.68 1.37 2.06
C ILE A 998 -33.01 0.59 0.90
N SER A 999 -31.87 1.07 0.40
CA SER A 999 -31.09 0.36 -0.63
C SER A 999 -30.48 -0.95 -0.09
N LYS A 1000 -29.81 -0.92 1.07
CA LYS A 1000 -29.26 -2.12 1.71
C LYS A 1000 -30.34 -3.12 2.10
N MET A 1001 -31.51 -2.65 2.53
CA MET A 1001 -32.68 -3.49 2.78
C MET A 1001 -33.16 -4.22 1.52
N LYS A 1002 -33.27 -3.53 0.38
CA LYS A 1002 -33.63 -4.17 -0.90
C LYS A 1002 -32.63 -5.25 -1.31
N LEU A 1003 -31.33 -4.99 -1.15
CA LEU A 1003 -30.29 -6.01 -1.38
C LEU A 1003 -30.42 -7.20 -0.42
N ALA A 1004 -30.69 -6.96 0.87
CA ALA A 1004 -30.92 -8.02 1.86
C ALA A 1004 -32.15 -8.88 1.56
N GLN A 1005 -33.19 -8.33 0.94
CA GLN A 1005 -34.33 -9.10 0.42
C GLN A 1005 -33.95 -9.87 -0.86
N GLN A 1006 -33.33 -9.21 -1.84
CA GLN A 1006 -32.93 -9.81 -3.13
C GLN A 1006 -32.00 -11.02 -2.97
N TYR A 1007 -31.03 -10.93 -2.06
CA TYR A 1007 -30.00 -11.95 -1.87
C TYR A 1007 -30.29 -12.93 -0.71
N VAL A 1008 -31.53 -12.98 -0.21
CA VAL A 1008 -31.89 -13.83 0.94
C VAL A 1008 -31.62 -15.32 0.71
N MET A 1009 -31.91 -15.85 -0.48
CA MET A 1009 -31.69 -17.26 -0.85
C MET A 1009 -30.24 -17.54 -1.30
N THR A 1010 -29.27 -16.75 -0.85
CA THR A 1010 -27.86 -16.90 -1.22
C THR A 1010 -26.97 -16.97 0.01
N SER A 1011 -25.75 -17.50 -0.17
CA SER A 1011 -24.71 -17.52 0.87
C SER A 1011 -24.29 -16.14 1.38
N LEU A 1012 -24.71 -15.05 0.71
CA LEU A 1012 -24.42 -13.66 1.10
C LEU A 1012 -25.47 -13.05 2.05
N GLN A 1013 -26.55 -13.77 2.39
CA GLN A 1013 -27.65 -13.27 3.23
C GLN A 1013 -27.16 -12.57 4.51
N GLN A 1014 -26.22 -13.17 5.25
CA GLN A 1014 -25.69 -12.60 6.50
C GLN A 1014 -24.91 -11.30 6.28
N GLU A 1015 -24.16 -11.19 5.17
CA GLU A 1015 -23.40 -9.98 4.86
C GLU A 1015 -24.32 -8.85 4.42
N TYR A 1016 -25.41 -9.12 3.68
CA TYR A 1016 -26.40 -8.10 3.37
C TYR A 1016 -27.23 -7.67 4.61
N LYS A 1017 -27.59 -8.59 5.52
CA LYS A 1017 -28.13 -8.22 6.85
C LYS A 1017 -27.17 -7.31 7.62
N LYS A 1018 -25.86 -7.60 7.59
CA LYS A 1018 -24.80 -6.78 8.19
C LYS A 1018 -24.63 -5.41 7.53
N GLN A 1019 -24.77 -5.29 6.21
CA GLN A 1019 -24.80 -3.98 5.54
C GLN A 1019 -26.04 -3.15 5.92
N MET A 1020 -27.22 -3.78 5.98
CA MET A 1020 -28.47 -3.13 6.42
C MET A 1020 -28.38 -2.64 7.88
N LEU A 1021 -27.77 -3.43 8.77
CA LEU A 1021 -27.40 -2.99 10.13
C LEU A 1021 -26.43 -1.81 10.14
N THR A 1022 -25.42 -1.81 9.26
CA THR A 1022 -24.39 -0.76 9.21
C THR A 1022 -24.99 0.57 8.78
N ALA A 1023 -25.87 0.58 7.76
CA ALA A 1023 -26.59 1.79 7.34
C ALA A 1023 -27.53 2.33 8.42
N ALA A 1024 -28.23 1.45 9.15
CA ALA A 1024 -29.10 1.86 10.26
C ALA A 1024 -28.30 2.51 11.42
N HIS A 1025 -27.13 1.95 11.76
CA HIS A 1025 -26.24 2.54 12.76
C HIS A 1025 -25.63 3.87 12.31
N ALA A 1026 -25.33 4.06 11.02
CA ALA A 1026 -24.88 5.35 10.50
C ALA A 1026 -25.95 6.44 10.70
N LEU A 1027 -27.18 6.19 10.26
CA LEU A 1027 -28.33 7.08 10.47
C LEU A 1027 -28.55 7.44 11.95
N ALA A 1028 -28.35 6.50 12.88
CA ALA A 1028 -28.44 6.75 14.32
C ALA A 1028 -27.29 7.63 14.86
N VAL A 1029 -26.09 7.50 14.32
CA VAL A 1029 -24.93 8.33 14.68
C VAL A 1029 -25.12 9.75 14.14
N ASP A 1030 -25.51 9.92 12.88
CA ASP A 1030 -25.70 11.24 12.31
C ASP A 1030 -26.95 11.96 12.85
N ALA A 1031 -27.97 11.23 13.32
CA ALA A 1031 -29.08 11.81 14.07
C ALA A 1031 -28.62 12.41 15.41
N LYS A 1032 -27.60 11.81 16.05
CA LYS A 1032 -26.94 12.41 17.21
C LYS A 1032 -26.07 13.61 16.80
N ASN A 1033 -25.35 13.54 15.69
CA ASN A 1033 -24.59 14.69 15.18
C ASN A 1033 -25.49 15.90 14.90
N LEU A 1034 -26.72 15.70 14.40
CA LEU A 1034 -27.74 16.75 14.25
C LEU A 1034 -28.13 17.38 15.59
N LEU A 1035 -28.31 16.59 16.65
CA LEU A 1035 -28.54 17.12 18.01
C LEU A 1035 -27.35 17.98 18.48
N ASP A 1036 -26.12 17.48 18.34
CA ASP A 1036 -24.91 18.18 18.77
C ASP A 1036 -24.70 19.51 17.99
N VAL A 1037 -25.17 19.59 16.73
CA VAL A 1037 -25.22 20.85 15.94
C VAL A 1037 -26.31 21.80 16.44
N ILE A 1038 -27.50 21.31 16.75
CA ILE A 1038 -28.62 22.10 17.29
C ILE A 1038 -28.28 22.65 18.69
N ASP A 1039 -27.61 21.86 19.53
CA ASP A 1039 -27.15 22.31 20.85
C ASP A 1039 -26.05 23.37 20.75
N GLN A 1040 -25.14 23.26 19.77
CA GLN A 1040 -24.21 24.35 19.46
C GLN A 1040 -24.93 25.62 18.97
N ALA A 1041 -26.04 25.50 18.22
CA ALA A 1041 -26.86 26.64 17.82
C ALA A 1041 -27.58 27.29 19.02
N ARG A 1042 -28.13 26.49 19.95
CA ARG A 1042 -28.73 26.94 21.22
C ARG A 1042 -27.70 27.65 22.11
N LEU A 1043 -26.49 27.09 22.25
CA LEU A 1043 -25.40 27.71 23.01
C LEU A 1043 -24.94 29.05 22.41
N LYS A 1044 -24.92 29.18 21.07
CA LYS A 1044 -24.65 30.46 20.38
C LYS A 1044 -25.68 31.56 20.74
N MET A 1045 -26.94 31.22 21.05
CA MET A 1045 -27.94 32.20 21.52
C MET A 1045 -27.66 32.66 22.95
N LEU A 1046 -27.39 31.73 23.87
CA LEU A 1046 -27.08 32.05 25.27
C LEU A 1046 -25.85 32.97 25.39
N GLY A 1047 -24.87 32.81 24.49
CA GLY A 1047 -23.70 33.70 24.40
C GLY A 1047 -23.99 35.14 23.96
N GLN A 1048 -25.14 35.44 23.36
CA GLN A 1048 -25.47 36.79 22.86
C GLN A 1048 -26.24 37.67 23.87
N THR A 1049 -26.65 37.12 25.03
CA THR A 1049 -27.47 37.83 26.02
C THR A 1049 -26.67 38.69 27.04
N ARG A 1050 -25.48 39.18 26.66
CA ARG A 1050 -24.73 40.20 27.41
C ARG A 1050 -24.63 41.52 26.63
N PRO A 1051 -25.36 42.58 27.04
CA PRO A 1051 -25.19 43.91 26.49
C PRO A 1051 -24.02 44.64 27.15
N HIS A 1052 -22.87 44.63 26.46
CA HIS A 1052 -21.57 45.21 26.86
C HIS A 1052 -20.83 44.53 28.04
#